data_AF-A0A507FRA9-F1
#
_entry.id   AF-A0A507FRA9-F1
#
_cell.length_a   1.000
_cell.length_b   1.000
_cell.length_c   1.000
_cell.angle_alpha   90.00
_cell.angle_beta   90.00
_cell.angle_gamma   90.00
#
_symmetry.space_group_name_H-M   'P 1'
#
loop_
_entity.id
_entity.type
_entity.pdbx_description
1 polymer ?
#
loop_
_entity_poly.entity_id
_entity_poly.type
_entity_poly.pdbx_seq_one_letter_code
_entity_poly.pdbx_strand_id
1 'polypeptide(L)'
;MLAISSLLALVGLSLSVVAQDPCAAIGSTPSSGKFVVTTPAQVLSCYNSFPVTTSDKTAQINAVKGYFNQYPYKEIIKNASAPSYPMQIDLFAGLDAIVANPNIKTEFGMHTAITDLFDSLEDAHISYFNQCFQHASFVQPFSLTLVNGAVRVSRVLELTDATATSALFKTWQSGFQGRDPKSLVGAVVQKLNGENAIDFLQAYADKYLGVSHAPETRFNYALDSYEWSGGMLQARSGFGITRRPSEPIAYEFLLADGTTFQTSSLDWTALISATSKSAFSSKSNYYQSKCVAAAAVNSAPAKNEVKVVKFREQRTASEKEVGGFFKVNAIPGTLFKDDSNAFFMLPDGETGVWMMSSFAPNADQLTQAVIDTWYKNMALGLTTLEKKGAKNLVIDLTGNGGGLVTAGRQMAEYLFPTGDFTPLEYIFGVSNAVDDVLNNRQSLVQSSGQLEGLSDLNGNPITKFGPQLTKPGTTIPGYSQKFTNKFNYIISGGNSPLLSNPLKKGWSAANVLVVSNGFCGSTCAQFVTILRDQMGVRAASYGGGNKKSVAGTKSFDPTSFAAGAIASFSDLLALYGKATPGSTDSTLIPKAFKYPVDGQMPFWTSYSSRGARPSFPTEWNIDASDFYLEGVSLSDPMSVYNQILAKGIFASPPVKTTTTTTAAAPSSSTSTTSTLTKTKTTTTSAKPSPSNTCSHSVCSTGGKLVSACSSCVAAVCAKDSYCCDTRWDSTCVSEVAQFCPTHGVRVWEKKLTQSVAHNRSQLMNQATDLVTFGRITTTVPKAKVLQHYADKIINIAKRDNVDKMKEIIYRPDQTVPKLKLLAARFADRKGGYTRLILDGYNRVGSDRAPLATVEYVDSPNDSVHFLAKTHLPKLRNDLKSVQDRKYSTESITLEDPTSPGKLITVLKRTIRADVNSKQIKQMAVKERNLQKLISKFERSLETHQLARARENEFINSLEKRSEAYALETLKNLQEKADALSHRERVAMVAKFNEDAAASKFSDSLGRRILRMQITGELYWETPVPAPTAAVVEPVVQKARVVAQPAQEKAAESKEGEKPAPAKGALNMMTQWMKNLKL
;
A
#
# COMPACT_ATOMS: atom_id res chain seq x y z
N MET A 1 71.23 -22.79 -7.19
CA MET A 1 72.08 -22.01 -8.12
C MET A 1 71.13 -21.07 -8.87
N LEU A 2 70.75 -19.88 -8.41
CA LEU A 2 71.58 -18.72 -8.06
C LEU A 2 72.68 -18.47 -9.10
N ALA A 3 72.28 -17.88 -10.24
CA ALA A 3 73.04 -16.91 -11.05
C ALA A 3 72.49 -16.85 -12.50
N ILE A 4 71.38 -16.15 -12.73
CA ILE A 4 71.13 -15.32 -13.94
C ILE A 4 70.15 -14.23 -13.47
N SER A 5 70.65 -13.19 -12.81
CA SER A 5 69.87 -12.01 -12.43
C SER A 5 70.79 -10.80 -12.26
N SER A 6 71.69 -10.55 -13.22
CA SER A 6 72.56 -9.35 -13.20
C SER A 6 73.21 -9.11 -14.56
N LEU A 7 72.44 -8.86 -15.63
CA LEU A 7 72.99 -8.23 -16.85
C LEU A 7 71.86 -7.75 -17.80
N LEU A 8 71.14 -6.69 -17.43
CA LEU A 8 70.35 -5.86 -18.34
C LEU A 8 69.82 -4.63 -17.58
N ALA A 9 70.77 -3.77 -17.18
CA ALA A 9 70.48 -2.46 -16.62
C ALA A 9 71.45 -1.46 -17.25
N LEU A 10 71.24 -1.08 -18.53
CA LEU A 10 71.83 0.10 -19.19
C LEU A 10 71.44 0.18 -20.69
N VAL A 11 70.15 0.41 -20.99
CA VAL A 11 69.68 1.28 -22.09
C VAL A 11 68.26 1.72 -21.70
N GLY A 12 68.15 2.85 -21.00
CA GLY A 12 66.87 3.48 -20.70
C GLY A 12 66.33 4.21 -21.93
N LEU A 13 65.81 3.47 -22.90
CA LEU A 13 64.81 4.01 -23.82
C LEU A 13 63.46 3.80 -23.13
N SER A 14 63.01 4.81 -22.39
CA SER A 14 61.62 4.93 -21.98
C SER A 14 60.77 5.09 -23.24
N LEU A 15 60.40 3.98 -23.87
CA LEU A 15 59.18 3.91 -24.66
C LEU A 15 58.05 4.17 -23.68
N SER A 16 57.72 5.44 -23.49
CA SER A 16 56.44 5.85 -22.97
C SER A 16 55.40 5.24 -23.91
N VAL A 17 54.89 4.06 -23.58
CA VAL A 17 53.66 3.55 -24.16
C VAL A 17 52.62 4.58 -23.77
N VAL A 18 52.33 5.51 -24.68
CA VAL A 18 51.22 6.44 -24.53
C VAL A 18 50.02 5.52 -24.34
N ALA A 19 49.49 5.48 -23.11
CA ALA A 19 48.33 4.67 -22.81
C ALA A 19 47.24 5.08 -23.80
N GLN A 20 46.95 4.20 -24.75
CA GLN A 20 46.01 4.48 -25.82
C GLN A 20 44.69 4.83 -25.15
N ASP A 21 44.09 5.94 -25.58
CA ASP A 21 42.81 6.39 -25.05
C ASP A 21 41.80 5.23 -25.10
N PRO A 22 41.27 4.78 -23.94
CA PRO A 22 40.41 3.61 -23.87
C PRO A 22 39.18 3.66 -24.78
N CYS A 23 38.67 4.87 -25.08
CA CYS A 23 37.53 5.07 -25.97
C CYS A 23 37.96 5.19 -27.44
N ALA A 24 39.22 5.55 -27.72
CA ALA A 24 39.74 5.59 -29.08
C ALA A 24 39.80 4.21 -29.74
N ALA A 25 39.99 3.13 -28.96
CA ALA A 25 39.96 1.75 -29.47
C ALA A 25 38.62 1.40 -30.16
N ILE A 26 37.51 1.87 -29.60
CA ILE A 26 36.17 1.74 -30.20
C ILE A 26 36.07 2.62 -31.44
N GLY A 27 36.53 3.88 -31.36
CA GLY A 27 36.56 4.82 -32.47
C GLY A 27 37.35 4.31 -33.68
N SER A 28 38.43 3.56 -33.45
CA SER A 28 39.26 2.94 -34.50
C SER A 28 38.70 1.62 -35.04
N THR A 29 37.74 0.98 -34.36
CA THR A 29 37.16 -0.28 -34.84
C THR A 29 36.29 -0.02 -36.08
N PRO A 30 36.50 -0.72 -37.21
CA PRO A 30 35.69 -0.52 -38.42
C PRO A 30 34.20 -0.81 -38.18
N SER A 31 33.33 -0.02 -38.82
CA SER A 31 31.90 -0.32 -38.80
C SER A 31 31.59 -1.53 -39.69
N SER A 32 30.78 -2.45 -39.20
CA SER A 32 30.18 -3.56 -39.93
C SER A 32 28.75 -3.17 -40.32
N GLY A 33 28.59 -2.41 -41.40
CA GLY A 33 27.31 -1.83 -41.80
C GLY A 33 26.83 -0.76 -40.82
N LYS A 34 25.59 -0.85 -40.36
CA LYS A 34 24.96 0.09 -39.40
C LYS A 34 25.53 0.01 -37.97
N PHE A 35 26.37 -0.97 -37.66
CA PHE A 35 26.89 -1.22 -36.32
C PHE A 35 28.41 -1.36 -36.29
N VAL A 36 29.00 -1.19 -35.11
CA VAL A 36 30.36 -1.61 -34.76
C VAL A 36 30.22 -2.86 -33.90
N VAL A 37 30.81 -3.96 -34.35
CA VAL A 37 30.86 -5.23 -33.63
C VAL A 37 32.21 -5.31 -32.91
N THR A 38 32.20 -5.41 -31.59
CA THR A 38 33.38 -5.31 -30.73
C THR A 38 33.24 -6.18 -29.47
N THR A 39 34.24 -6.16 -28.59
CA THR A 39 34.28 -7.00 -27.38
C THR A 39 33.76 -6.27 -26.15
N PRO A 40 33.20 -6.97 -25.15
CA PRO A 40 32.80 -6.35 -23.89
C PRO A 40 33.96 -5.69 -23.16
N ALA A 41 35.16 -6.28 -23.23
CA ALA A 41 36.36 -5.73 -22.63
C ALA A 41 36.72 -4.33 -23.18
N GLN A 42 36.59 -4.10 -24.50
CA GLN A 42 36.85 -2.80 -25.11
C GLN A 42 35.85 -1.73 -24.64
N VAL A 43 34.57 -2.08 -24.55
CA VAL A 43 33.54 -1.15 -24.03
C VAL A 43 33.78 -0.83 -22.56
N LEU A 44 34.04 -1.86 -21.75
CA LEU A 44 34.26 -1.71 -20.32
C LEU A 44 35.51 -0.89 -20.02
N SER A 45 36.57 -1.04 -20.83
CA SER A 45 37.78 -0.22 -20.75
C SER A 45 37.48 1.27 -20.95
N CYS A 46 36.68 1.61 -21.97
CA CYS A 46 36.22 2.99 -22.18
C CYS A 46 35.36 3.49 -21.01
N TYR A 47 34.34 2.73 -20.59
CA TYR A 47 33.40 3.15 -19.54
C TYR A 47 34.05 3.30 -18.16
N ASN A 48 35.01 2.44 -17.82
CA ASN A 48 35.76 2.53 -16.56
C ASN A 48 36.86 3.59 -16.58
N SER A 49 37.09 4.27 -17.70
CA SER A 49 38.11 5.33 -17.75
C SER A 49 37.68 6.60 -17.00
N PHE A 50 36.40 6.77 -16.67
CA PHE A 50 35.86 7.97 -16.02
C PHE A 50 35.83 7.83 -14.48
N PRO A 51 36.73 8.49 -13.74
CA PRO A 51 36.82 8.36 -12.28
C PRO A 51 35.68 9.11 -11.57
N VAL A 52 35.30 8.65 -10.38
CA VAL A 52 34.34 9.33 -9.50
C VAL A 52 34.93 9.53 -8.11
N THR A 53 34.82 10.73 -7.54
CA THR A 53 35.27 11.00 -6.16
C THR A 53 34.14 10.73 -5.15
N THR A 54 34.47 10.61 -3.86
CA THR A 54 33.46 10.49 -2.79
C THR A 54 32.53 11.72 -2.73
N SER A 55 33.05 12.91 -3.04
CA SER A 55 32.24 14.13 -3.13
C SER A 55 31.22 14.02 -4.27
N ASP A 56 31.65 13.52 -5.42
CA ASP A 56 30.79 13.32 -6.59
C ASP A 56 29.68 12.31 -6.33
N LYS A 57 30.03 11.17 -5.70
CA LYS A 57 29.07 10.16 -5.26
C LYS A 57 28.04 10.77 -4.31
N THR A 58 28.50 11.50 -3.29
CA THR A 58 27.63 12.16 -2.31
C THR A 58 26.66 13.13 -3.00
N ALA A 59 27.15 13.98 -3.91
CA ALA A 59 26.32 14.94 -4.62
C ALA A 59 25.24 14.26 -5.48
N GLN A 60 25.63 13.25 -6.27
CA GLN A 60 24.68 12.52 -7.13
C GLN A 60 23.66 11.74 -6.30
N ILE A 61 24.09 11.03 -5.25
CA ILE A 61 23.22 10.21 -4.41
C ILE A 61 22.24 11.08 -3.62
N ASN A 62 22.67 12.23 -3.09
CA ASN A 62 21.77 13.16 -2.41
C ASN A 62 20.70 13.73 -3.35
N ALA A 63 21.05 14.00 -4.62
CA ALA A 63 20.07 14.38 -5.62
C ALA A 63 19.05 13.24 -5.84
N VAL A 64 19.52 12.01 -6.09
CA VAL A 64 18.67 10.81 -6.26
C VAL A 64 17.73 10.60 -5.06
N LYS A 65 18.23 10.69 -3.82
CA LYS A 65 17.42 10.60 -2.61
C LYS A 65 16.32 11.67 -2.55
N GLY A 66 16.64 12.90 -2.95
CA GLY A 66 15.67 14.00 -3.03
C GLY A 66 14.48 13.67 -3.92
N TYR A 67 14.72 13.08 -5.09
CA TYR A 67 13.64 12.63 -5.99
C TYR A 67 12.82 11.49 -5.39
N PHE A 68 13.47 10.37 -5.05
CA PHE A 68 12.76 9.16 -4.65
C PHE A 68 12.18 9.21 -3.23
N ASN A 69 12.34 10.33 -2.52
CA ASN A 69 11.63 10.56 -1.27
C ASN A 69 10.10 10.61 -1.46
N GLN A 70 9.59 10.83 -2.67
CA GLN A 70 8.15 10.74 -2.94
C GLN A 70 7.67 9.33 -3.31
N TYR A 71 8.57 8.33 -3.37
CA TYR A 71 8.19 6.97 -3.75
C TYR A 71 7.18 6.38 -2.73
N PRO A 72 5.93 6.07 -3.15
CA PRO A 72 4.84 5.74 -2.23
C PRO A 72 5.05 4.43 -1.46
N TYR A 73 5.90 3.54 -1.98
CA TYR A 73 6.14 2.22 -1.40
C TYR A 73 7.39 2.15 -0.51
N LYS A 74 8.18 3.23 -0.39
CA LYS A 74 9.50 3.21 0.29
C LYS A 74 9.48 2.65 1.72
N GLU A 75 8.38 2.86 2.44
CA GLU A 75 8.20 2.38 3.80
C GLU A 75 7.65 0.93 3.84
N ILE A 76 6.92 0.49 2.80
CA ILE A 76 6.37 -0.87 2.67
C ILE A 76 7.50 -1.85 2.37
N ILE A 77 8.34 -1.50 1.39
CA ILE A 77 9.48 -2.34 0.94
C ILE A 77 10.54 -2.56 2.03
N LYS A 78 10.57 -1.69 3.05
CA LYS A 78 11.49 -1.79 4.18
C LYS A 78 10.96 -2.70 5.29
N ASN A 79 9.65 -2.90 5.39
CA ASN A 79 9.02 -3.57 6.52
C ASN A 79 8.85 -5.07 6.27
N ALA A 80 9.62 -5.90 7.00
CA ALA A 80 9.57 -7.37 6.92
C ALA A 80 8.19 -8.01 7.15
N SER A 81 7.27 -7.31 7.83
CA SER A 81 5.91 -7.80 8.11
C SER A 81 4.86 -7.39 7.06
N ALA A 82 5.25 -6.56 6.09
CA ALA A 82 4.35 -5.84 5.20
C ALA A 82 4.17 -6.38 3.77
N PRO A 83 4.98 -7.29 3.20
CA PRO A 83 4.77 -7.61 1.79
C PRO A 83 4.27 -9.03 1.55
N SER A 84 3.30 -9.14 0.64
CA SER A 84 2.91 -10.42 0.03
C SER A 84 4.09 -11.03 -0.75
N TYR A 85 4.99 -10.19 -1.28
CA TYR A 85 6.26 -10.57 -1.94
C TYR A 85 7.46 -10.37 -0.98
N PRO A 86 8.37 -11.34 -0.78
CA PRO A 86 9.41 -11.25 0.25
C PRO A 86 10.57 -10.32 -0.14
N MET A 87 10.33 -9.02 -0.24
CA MET A 87 11.33 -7.99 -0.52
C MET A 87 11.56 -7.13 0.73
N GLN A 88 12.82 -7.02 1.17
CA GLN A 88 13.21 -6.23 2.34
C GLN A 88 14.36 -5.30 1.98
N ILE A 89 14.05 -4.17 1.33
CA ILE A 89 15.04 -3.24 0.81
C ILE A 89 14.86 -1.88 1.45
N ASP A 90 15.91 -1.41 2.11
CA ASP A 90 16.03 -0.02 2.50
C ASP A 90 16.73 0.75 1.38
N LEU A 91 15.93 1.36 0.50
CA LEU A 91 16.42 2.10 -0.66
C LEU A 91 17.43 3.19 -0.26
N PHE A 92 17.20 3.89 0.84
CA PHE A 92 18.05 5.02 1.24
C PHE A 92 19.33 4.57 1.93
N ALA A 93 19.27 3.52 2.74
CA ALA A 93 20.48 2.89 3.28
C ALA A 93 21.34 2.26 2.16
N GLY A 94 20.71 1.65 1.15
CA GLY A 94 21.41 1.14 -0.03
C GLY A 94 22.13 2.24 -0.81
N LEU A 95 21.48 3.40 -0.98
CA LEU A 95 22.10 4.57 -1.60
C LEU A 95 23.28 5.11 -0.77
N ASP A 96 23.18 5.14 0.56
CA ASP A 96 24.33 5.50 1.44
C ASP A 96 25.49 4.51 1.32
N ALA A 97 25.18 3.20 1.23
CA ALA A 97 26.19 2.17 1.07
C ALA A 97 26.99 2.34 -0.24
N ILE A 98 26.37 2.84 -1.32
CA ILE A 98 27.06 3.16 -2.58
C ILE A 98 28.09 4.29 -2.37
N VAL A 99 27.75 5.33 -1.61
CA VAL A 99 28.69 6.41 -1.27
C VAL A 99 29.86 5.86 -0.46
N ALA A 100 29.56 5.06 0.56
CA ALA A 100 30.55 4.48 1.47
C ALA A 100 31.46 3.42 0.83
N ASN A 101 31.04 2.79 -0.28
CA ASN A 101 31.77 1.70 -0.89
C ASN A 101 33.08 2.18 -1.59
N PRO A 102 34.28 1.78 -1.11
CA PRO A 102 35.55 2.22 -1.68
C PRO A 102 35.89 1.54 -3.02
N ASN A 103 35.19 0.46 -3.38
CA ASN A 103 35.39 -0.25 -4.65
C ASN A 103 34.70 0.44 -5.83
N ILE A 104 33.77 1.37 -5.57
CA ILE A 104 33.12 2.18 -6.60
C ILE A 104 34.02 3.39 -6.88
N LYS A 105 34.88 3.24 -7.90
CA LYS A 105 35.91 4.21 -8.31
C LYS A 105 35.62 4.94 -9.62
N THR A 106 34.61 4.48 -10.38
CA THR A 106 34.27 5.02 -11.70
C THR A 106 32.82 5.50 -11.74
N GLU A 107 32.52 6.47 -12.61
CA GLU A 107 31.15 6.94 -12.84
C GLU A 107 30.25 5.82 -13.33
N PHE A 108 30.75 5.00 -14.27
CA PHE A 108 30.06 3.80 -14.73
C PHE A 108 29.74 2.85 -13.57
N GLY A 109 30.70 2.59 -12.67
CA GLY A 109 30.49 1.75 -11.49
C GLY A 109 29.43 2.33 -10.54
N MET A 110 29.43 3.65 -10.32
CA MET A 110 28.42 4.32 -9.50
C MET A 110 27.01 4.19 -10.14
N HIS A 111 26.87 4.53 -11.42
CA HIS A 111 25.59 4.41 -12.12
C HIS A 111 25.08 2.96 -12.16
N THR A 112 25.99 2.00 -12.35
CA THR A 112 25.69 0.57 -12.33
C THR A 112 25.14 0.14 -10.98
N ALA A 113 25.82 0.53 -9.88
CA ALA A 113 25.38 0.22 -8.52
C ALA A 113 24.04 0.87 -8.15
N ILE A 114 23.81 2.13 -8.56
CA ILE A 114 22.50 2.78 -8.37
C ILE A 114 21.44 1.98 -9.11
N THR A 115 21.64 1.72 -10.40
CA THR A 115 20.67 0.97 -11.21
C THR A 115 20.41 -0.42 -10.60
N ASP A 116 21.42 -1.15 -10.11
CA ASP A 116 21.21 -2.46 -9.44
C ASP A 116 20.36 -2.37 -8.17
N LEU A 117 20.56 -1.32 -7.37
CA LEU A 117 19.72 -1.07 -6.22
C LEU A 117 18.26 -0.82 -6.64
N PHE A 118 18.02 -0.03 -7.68
CA PHE A 118 16.66 0.22 -8.19
C PHE A 118 16.04 -1.03 -8.82
N ASP A 119 16.82 -1.86 -9.51
CA ASP A 119 16.37 -3.15 -10.03
C ASP A 119 15.92 -4.09 -8.93
N SER A 120 16.64 -4.10 -7.80
CA SER A 120 16.28 -4.94 -6.67
C SER A 120 14.92 -4.60 -6.06
N LEU A 121 14.36 -3.42 -6.37
CA LEU A 121 13.00 -3.04 -5.96
C LEU A 121 11.91 -3.78 -6.74
N GLU A 122 12.27 -4.49 -7.80
CA GLU A 122 11.36 -5.37 -8.56
C GLU A 122 10.08 -4.65 -9.06
N ASP A 123 10.15 -3.35 -9.32
CA ASP A 123 9.02 -2.49 -9.67
C ASP A 123 9.28 -1.83 -11.04
N ALA A 124 8.45 -2.14 -12.05
CA ALA A 124 8.62 -1.54 -13.38
C ALA A 124 8.28 -0.05 -13.46
N HIS A 125 7.65 0.52 -12.43
CA HIS A 125 7.35 1.94 -12.36
C HIS A 125 8.49 2.78 -11.82
N ILE A 126 9.50 2.16 -11.20
CA ILE A 126 10.66 2.87 -10.69
C ILE A 126 11.87 2.62 -11.59
N SER A 127 12.53 3.69 -12.01
CA SER A 127 13.73 3.57 -12.84
C SER A 127 14.72 4.69 -12.61
N TYR A 128 15.97 4.32 -12.79
CA TYR A 128 17.11 5.23 -12.87
C TYR A 128 17.89 4.91 -14.14
N PHE A 129 17.93 5.86 -15.07
CA PHE A 129 18.61 5.75 -16.35
C PHE A 129 19.85 6.64 -16.35
N ASN A 130 21.02 6.02 -16.44
CA ASN A 130 22.23 6.75 -16.76
C ASN A 130 22.21 7.06 -18.26
N GLN A 131 22.43 8.32 -18.65
CA GLN A 131 22.41 8.65 -20.09
C GLN A 131 23.79 8.53 -20.75
N CYS A 132 24.85 8.50 -19.94
CA CYS A 132 26.23 8.52 -20.39
C CYS A 132 26.69 7.14 -20.90
N PHE A 133 26.34 6.03 -20.22
CA PHE A 133 26.94 4.71 -20.42
C PHE A 133 25.93 3.65 -20.91
N GLN A 134 25.07 4.02 -21.88
CA GLN A 134 24.03 3.14 -22.44
C GLN A 134 24.11 3.00 -23.96
N HIS A 135 25.27 3.29 -24.55
CA HIS A 135 25.43 3.34 -26.01
C HIS A 135 25.94 2.03 -26.63
N ALA A 136 26.12 0.99 -25.82
CA ALA A 136 26.47 -0.34 -26.25
C ALA A 136 25.41 -1.35 -25.81
N SER A 137 25.10 -2.28 -26.71
CA SER A 137 24.25 -3.44 -26.48
C SER A 137 25.11 -4.68 -26.56
N PHE A 138 24.87 -5.65 -25.70
CA PHE A 138 25.60 -6.91 -25.63
C PHE A 138 24.65 -8.04 -26.00
N VAL A 139 25.06 -8.87 -26.95
CA VAL A 139 24.19 -9.92 -27.51
C VAL A 139 24.82 -11.29 -27.40
N GLN A 140 23.96 -12.29 -27.17
CA GLN A 140 24.25 -13.72 -27.26
C GLN A 140 23.56 -14.33 -28.49
N PRO A 141 23.88 -15.58 -28.89
CA PRO A 141 23.33 -16.15 -30.12
C PRO A 141 21.85 -16.48 -30.11
N PHE A 142 21.24 -16.70 -28.95
CA PHE A 142 19.91 -17.27 -28.86
C PHE A 142 18.95 -16.44 -28.02
N SER A 143 17.73 -16.30 -28.53
CA SER A 143 16.54 -16.09 -27.69
C SER A 143 15.96 -17.44 -27.29
N LEU A 144 15.48 -17.53 -26.06
CA LEU A 144 14.98 -18.76 -25.46
C LEU A 144 13.49 -18.63 -25.14
N THR A 145 12.72 -19.70 -25.19
CA THR A 145 11.30 -19.71 -24.79
C THR A 145 10.98 -20.92 -23.92
N LEU A 146 9.81 -20.93 -23.28
CA LEU A 146 9.31 -22.07 -22.52
C LEU A 146 8.23 -22.79 -23.34
N VAL A 147 8.44 -24.09 -23.61
CA VAL A 147 7.46 -24.94 -24.29
C VAL A 147 7.25 -26.20 -23.46
N ASN A 148 6.03 -26.44 -23.00
CA ASN A 148 5.68 -27.62 -22.20
C ASN A 148 6.58 -27.81 -20.97
N GLY A 149 6.95 -26.71 -20.32
CA GLY A 149 7.81 -26.72 -19.13
C GLY A 149 9.31 -26.93 -19.40
N ALA A 150 9.75 -27.00 -20.66
CA ALA A 150 11.15 -27.08 -21.04
C ALA A 150 11.62 -25.78 -21.72
N VAL A 151 12.82 -25.32 -21.36
CA VAL A 151 13.47 -24.18 -22.04
C VAL A 151 13.98 -24.64 -23.40
N ARG A 152 13.65 -23.91 -24.45
CA ARG A 152 14.05 -24.22 -25.83
C ARG A 152 14.63 -23.00 -26.53
N VAL A 153 15.48 -23.25 -27.52
CA VAL A 153 15.90 -22.19 -28.45
C VAL A 153 14.70 -21.77 -29.28
N SER A 154 14.28 -20.52 -29.13
CA SER A 154 13.20 -19.93 -29.92
C SER A 154 13.70 -19.53 -31.30
N ARG A 155 14.81 -18.79 -31.33
CA ARG A 155 15.46 -18.30 -32.55
C ARG A 155 16.93 -17.99 -32.32
N VAL A 156 17.65 -17.88 -33.42
CA VAL A 156 18.97 -17.28 -33.47
C VAL A 156 18.80 -15.76 -33.60
N LEU A 157 19.55 -14.98 -32.81
CA LEU A 157 19.52 -13.53 -32.89
C LEU A 157 20.30 -13.06 -34.13
N GLU A 158 19.60 -12.37 -35.03
CA GLU A 158 20.15 -11.74 -36.22
C GLU A 158 19.90 -10.23 -36.15
N LEU A 159 20.75 -9.43 -36.79
CA LEU A 159 20.60 -7.97 -36.86
C LEU A 159 19.86 -7.56 -38.13
N THR A 160 19.25 -6.37 -38.10
CA THR A 160 18.62 -5.77 -39.30
C THR A 160 19.63 -5.52 -40.45
N ASP A 161 20.92 -5.54 -40.15
CA ASP A 161 22.01 -5.37 -41.10
C ASP A 161 22.73 -6.70 -41.32
N ALA A 162 22.65 -7.23 -42.54
CA ALA A 162 23.24 -8.53 -42.90
C ALA A 162 24.77 -8.57 -42.73
N THR A 163 25.46 -7.42 -42.89
CA THR A 163 26.91 -7.32 -42.70
C THR A 163 27.26 -7.44 -41.22
N ALA A 164 26.52 -6.74 -40.36
CA ALA A 164 26.66 -6.83 -38.92
C ALA A 164 26.34 -8.23 -38.40
N THR A 165 25.26 -8.85 -38.90
CA THR A 165 24.89 -10.25 -38.62
C THR A 165 26.02 -11.21 -38.97
N SER A 166 26.63 -11.04 -40.15
CA SER A 166 27.76 -11.88 -40.58
C SER A 166 28.99 -11.72 -39.68
N ALA A 167 29.29 -10.50 -39.22
CA ALA A 167 30.39 -10.24 -38.29
C ALA A 167 30.14 -10.86 -36.90
N LEU A 168 28.90 -10.80 -36.43
CA LEU A 168 28.45 -11.39 -35.18
C LEU A 168 28.54 -12.92 -35.23
N PHE A 169 28.08 -13.57 -36.30
CA PHE A 169 28.22 -15.02 -36.45
C PHE A 169 29.67 -15.49 -36.52
N LYS A 170 30.56 -14.72 -37.18
CA LYS A 170 32.01 -15.02 -37.17
C LYS A 170 32.59 -15.01 -35.75
N THR A 171 32.08 -14.15 -34.87
CA THR A 171 32.54 -14.04 -33.48
C THR A 171 32.19 -15.29 -32.67
N TRP A 172 31.05 -15.92 -32.93
CA TRP A 172 30.60 -17.11 -32.20
C TRP A 172 31.00 -18.44 -32.84
N GLN A 173 31.39 -18.44 -34.12
CA GLN A 173 31.57 -19.64 -34.94
C GLN A 173 32.46 -20.71 -34.28
N SER A 174 33.56 -20.29 -33.64
CA SER A 174 34.50 -21.20 -32.98
C SER A 174 33.85 -21.97 -31.83
N GLY A 175 32.98 -21.31 -31.05
CA GLY A 175 32.38 -21.94 -29.89
C GLY A 175 31.23 -22.89 -30.20
N PHE A 176 30.72 -22.86 -31.43
CA PHE A 176 29.79 -23.85 -31.95
C PHE A 176 30.48 -25.10 -32.54
N GLN A 177 31.81 -25.18 -32.52
CA GLN A 177 32.56 -26.36 -32.99
C GLN A 177 32.18 -26.77 -34.43
N GLY A 178 31.91 -25.78 -35.30
CA GLY A 178 31.52 -26.00 -36.69
C GLY A 178 30.03 -26.32 -36.93
N ARG A 179 29.21 -26.43 -35.88
CA ARG A 179 27.75 -26.57 -36.02
C ARG A 179 27.10 -25.24 -36.40
N ASP A 180 26.14 -25.29 -37.32
CA ASP A 180 25.28 -24.13 -37.63
C ASP A 180 24.33 -23.82 -36.44
N PRO A 181 24.38 -22.61 -35.85
CA PRO A 181 23.47 -22.21 -34.77
C PRO A 181 21.99 -22.36 -35.13
N LYS A 182 21.61 -22.19 -36.41
CA LYS A 182 20.21 -22.32 -36.85
C LYS A 182 19.68 -23.74 -36.71
N SER A 183 20.55 -24.75 -36.76
CA SER A 183 20.17 -26.15 -36.53
C SER A 183 19.72 -26.45 -35.09
N LEU A 184 19.96 -25.52 -34.15
CA LEU A 184 19.62 -25.68 -32.74
C LEU A 184 18.26 -25.07 -32.39
N VAL A 185 17.57 -24.40 -33.33
CA VAL A 185 16.21 -23.88 -33.11
C VAL A 185 15.26 -25.04 -32.74
N GLY A 186 14.53 -24.87 -31.65
CA GLY A 186 13.66 -25.90 -31.08
C GLY A 186 14.37 -26.92 -30.16
N ALA A 187 15.70 -26.96 -30.12
CA ALA A 187 16.43 -27.84 -29.20
C ALA A 187 16.15 -27.45 -27.73
N VAL A 188 16.13 -28.45 -26.83
CA VAL A 188 15.96 -28.21 -25.40
C VAL A 188 17.28 -27.72 -24.83
N VAL A 189 17.28 -26.59 -24.13
CA VAL A 189 18.44 -26.12 -23.37
C VAL A 189 18.38 -26.76 -22.00
N GLN A 190 19.27 -27.71 -21.72
CA GLN A 190 19.33 -28.41 -20.44
C GLN A 190 20.09 -27.60 -19.41
N LYS A 191 21.25 -27.03 -19.80
CA LYS A 191 22.11 -26.28 -18.91
C LYS A 191 22.69 -25.02 -19.53
N LEU A 192 22.92 -24.03 -18.67
CA LEU A 192 23.64 -22.80 -18.95
C LEU A 192 24.74 -22.66 -17.90
N ASN A 193 26.00 -22.55 -18.32
CA ASN A 193 27.16 -22.52 -17.41
C ASN A 193 27.22 -23.71 -16.43
N GLY A 194 26.74 -24.88 -16.87
CA GLY A 194 26.71 -26.10 -16.05
C GLY A 194 25.56 -26.17 -15.03
N GLU A 195 24.73 -25.13 -14.93
CA GLU A 195 23.52 -25.10 -14.08
C GLU A 195 22.27 -25.43 -14.90
N ASN A 196 21.22 -25.95 -14.27
CA ASN A 196 19.93 -26.19 -14.93
C ASN A 196 19.42 -24.89 -15.60
N ALA A 197 18.96 -24.96 -16.84
CA ALA A 197 18.58 -23.78 -17.61
C ALA A 197 17.47 -22.94 -16.96
N ILE A 198 16.49 -23.57 -16.29
CA ILE A 198 15.42 -22.85 -15.59
C ILE A 198 15.98 -22.11 -14.37
N ASP A 199 16.82 -22.77 -13.58
CA ASP A 199 17.47 -22.15 -12.41
C ASP A 199 18.35 -20.96 -12.81
N PHE A 200 19.18 -21.15 -13.84
CA PHE A 200 20.05 -20.09 -14.36
C PHE A 200 19.24 -18.90 -14.85
N LEU A 201 18.18 -19.13 -15.63
CA LEU A 201 17.37 -18.05 -16.18
C LEU A 201 16.53 -17.35 -15.11
N GLN A 202 16.08 -18.07 -14.08
CA GLN A 202 15.46 -17.45 -12.90
C GLN A 202 16.46 -16.56 -12.18
N ALA A 203 17.69 -17.04 -11.92
CA ALA A 203 18.73 -16.23 -11.28
C ALA A 203 19.12 -15.00 -12.12
N TYR A 204 19.18 -15.15 -13.45
CA TYR A 204 19.36 -14.03 -14.37
C TYR A 204 18.20 -13.03 -14.25
N ALA A 205 16.95 -13.51 -14.25
CA ALA A 205 15.77 -12.66 -14.14
C ALA A 205 15.73 -11.91 -12.80
N ASP A 206 15.97 -12.60 -11.69
CA ASP A 206 15.96 -12.00 -10.35
C ASP A 206 17.05 -10.92 -10.21
N LYS A 207 18.21 -11.11 -10.87
CA LYS A 207 19.33 -10.18 -10.80
C LYS A 207 19.21 -8.99 -11.76
N TYR A 208 18.72 -9.21 -12.98
CA TYR A 208 18.81 -8.23 -14.06
C TYR A 208 17.46 -7.67 -14.53
N LEU A 209 16.34 -8.30 -14.16
CA LEU A 209 15.00 -7.95 -14.63
C LEU A 209 14.12 -7.49 -13.46
N GLY A 210 14.35 -6.30 -12.94
CA GLY A 210 13.48 -5.69 -11.91
C GLY A 210 12.15 -5.14 -12.45
N VAL A 211 11.46 -5.91 -13.30
CA VAL A 211 10.21 -5.52 -13.99
C VAL A 211 8.95 -6.00 -13.26
N SER A 212 9.10 -6.84 -12.24
CA SER A 212 7.96 -7.38 -11.49
C SER A 212 8.36 -7.97 -10.14
N HIS A 213 7.50 -7.79 -9.13
CA HIS A 213 7.64 -8.40 -7.81
C HIS A 213 7.51 -9.93 -7.86
N ALA A 214 6.80 -10.45 -8.88
CA ALA A 214 6.61 -11.89 -9.06
C ALA A 214 7.82 -12.51 -9.76
N PRO A 215 8.53 -13.49 -9.13
CA PRO A 215 9.66 -14.17 -9.76
C PRO A 215 9.25 -14.90 -11.05
N GLU A 216 8.04 -15.46 -11.11
CA GLU A 216 7.51 -16.15 -12.30
C GLU A 216 7.34 -15.20 -13.48
N THR A 217 6.88 -13.97 -13.22
CA THR A 217 6.73 -12.98 -14.29
C THR A 217 8.08 -12.53 -14.79
N ARG A 218 9.06 -12.29 -13.90
CA ARG A 218 10.43 -11.97 -14.32
C ARG A 218 11.06 -13.10 -15.14
N PHE A 219 10.82 -14.34 -14.76
CA PHE A 219 11.25 -15.51 -15.54
C PHE A 219 10.61 -15.53 -16.93
N ASN A 220 9.29 -15.37 -17.01
CA ASN A 220 8.58 -15.29 -18.29
C ASN A 220 9.11 -14.12 -19.14
N TYR A 221 9.43 -13.01 -18.50
CA TYR A 221 10.00 -11.86 -19.17
C TYR A 221 11.38 -12.11 -19.74
N ALA A 222 12.20 -12.94 -19.08
CA ALA A 222 13.50 -13.35 -19.61
C ALA A 222 13.37 -14.14 -20.91
N LEU A 223 12.21 -14.73 -21.18
CA LEU A 223 11.98 -15.61 -22.31
C LEU A 223 11.18 -14.93 -23.42
N ASP A 224 11.31 -15.46 -24.63
CA ASP A 224 10.47 -15.13 -25.78
C ASP A 224 9.01 -15.44 -25.45
N SER A 225 8.20 -14.38 -25.40
CA SER A 225 6.74 -14.40 -25.28
C SER A 225 6.10 -13.72 -26.50
N TYR A 226 4.78 -13.85 -26.66
CA TYR A 226 4.03 -13.08 -27.66
C TYR A 226 3.44 -11.78 -27.09
N GLU A 227 3.31 -10.76 -27.93
CA GLU A 227 2.53 -9.54 -27.66
C GLU A 227 1.94 -8.97 -28.96
N TRP A 228 0.82 -8.25 -28.86
CA TRP A 228 0.25 -7.52 -30.00
C TRP A 228 0.84 -6.11 -30.06
N SER A 229 1.43 -5.70 -31.18
CA SER A 229 2.01 -4.35 -31.27
C SER A 229 2.07 -3.91 -32.73
N GLY A 230 1.72 -2.65 -33.00
CA GLY A 230 1.73 -2.08 -34.36
C GLY A 230 0.82 -2.84 -35.34
N GLY A 231 -0.30 -3.40 -34.85
CA GLY A 231 -1.31 -4.05 -35.68
C GLY A 231 -0.93 -5.46 -36.14
N MET A 232 0.09 -6.04 -35.51
CA MET A 232 0.57 -7.38 -35.76
C MET A 232 1.06 -8.06 -34.48
N LEU A 233 1.10 -9.39 -34.52
CA LEU A 233 1.64 -10.20 -33.44
C LEU A 233 3.17 -10.20 -33.52
N GLN A 234 3.82 -9.89 -32.42
CA GLN A 234 5.27 -9.77 -32.29
C GLN A 234 5.76 -10.68 -31.15
N ALA A 235 7.05 -11.01 -31.17
CA ALA A 235 7.70 -11.67 -30.05
C ALA A 235 8.50 -10.65 -29.26
N ARG A 236 8.66 -10.91 -27.96
CA ARG A 236 9.44 -10.09 -27.03
C ARG A 236 10.40 -10.99 -26.25
N SER A 237 11.68 -10.61 -26.17
CA SER A 237 12.74 -11.32 -25.43
C SER A 237 13.38 -10.47 -24.32
N GLY A 238 13.59 -11.05 -23.13
CA GLY A 238 14.36 -10.43 -22.04
C GLY A 238 15.78 -10.98 -21.83
N PHE A 239 16.09 -12.13 -22.43
CA PHE A 239 17.40 -12.77 -22.42
C PHE A 239 18.03 -12.69 -23.81
N GLY A 240 19.36 -12.81 -23.87
CA GLY A 240 20.12 -12.78 -25.11
C GLY A 240 20.52 -11.38 -25.59
N ILE A 241 19.94 -10.32 -25.02
CA ILE A 241 20.30 -8.94 -25.28
C ILE A 241 20.35 -8.19 -23.95
N THR A 242 21.43 -7.47 -23.66
CA THR A 242 21.56 -6.68 -22.43
C THR A 242 22.39 -5.41 -22.68
N ARG A 243 22.21 -4.35 -21.89
CA ARG A 243 23.03 -3.12 -21.91
C ARG A 243 24.25 -3.22 -20.99
N ARG A 244 24.50 -4.40 -20.41
CA ARG A 244 25.61 -4.62 -19.49
C ARG A 244 26.47 -5.79 -19.92
N PRO A 245 27.81 -5.64 -19.88
CA PRO A 245 28.70 -6.79 -19.95
C PRO A 245 28.26 -7.83 -18.93
N SER A 246 28.20 -9.08 -19.36
CA SER A 246 27.80 -10.22 -18.53
C SER A 246 28.81 -11.34 -18.74
N GLU A 247 28.81 -12.31 -17.82
CA GLU A 247 29.73 -13.44 -17.93
C GLU A 247 29.44 -14.25 -19.20
N PRO A 248 30.49 -14.81 -19.84
CA PRO A 248 30.34 -15.75 -20.95
C PRO A 248 29.38 -16.91 -20.62
N ILE A 249 28.74 -17.45 -21.67
CA ILE A 249 27.73 -18.50 -21.54
C ILE A 249 28.13 -19.75 -22.30
N ALA A 250 28.20 -20.89 -21.61
CA ALA A 250 28.26 -22.22 -22.21
C ALA A 250 26.86 -22.85 -22.22
N TYR A 251 26.40 -23.29 -23.40
CA TYR A 251 25.10 -23.91 -23.59
C TYR A 251 25.22 -25.43 -23.68
N GLU A 252 24.33 -26.16 -23.01
CA GLU A 252 24.14 -27.60 -23.17
C GLU A 252 22.73 -27.88 -23.71
N PHE A 253 22.66 -28.49 -24.89
CA PHE A 253 21.43 -28.79 -25.60
C PHE A 253 21.13 -30.28 -25.61
N LEU A 254 19.86 -30.66 -25.45
CA LEU A 254 19.32 -31.95 -25.84
C LEU A 254 18.65 -31.82 -27.21
N LEU A 255 19.19 -32.55 -28.18
CA LEU A 255 18.74 -32.55 -29.58
C LEU A 255 17.56 -33.51 -29.78
N ALA A 256 16.88 -33.39 -30.92
CA ALA A 256 15.70 -34.19 -31.23
C ALA A 256 15.99 -35.70 -31.36
N ASP A 257 17.23 -36.07 -31.70
CA ASP A 257 17.71 -37.46 -31.77
C ASP A 257 18.11 -38.04 -30.40
N GLY A 258 17.96 -37.27 -29.32
CA GLY A 258 18.32 -37.65 -27.96
C GLY A 258 19.78 -37.44 -27.59
N THR A 259 20.61 -36.93 -28.51
CA THR A 259 22.02 -36.62 -28.23
C THR A 259 22.20 -35.26 -27.55
N THR A 260 23.29 -35.10 -26.80
CA THR A 260 23.65 -33.83 -26.15
C THR A 260 24.73 -33.11 -26.94
N PHE A 261 24.57 -31.80 -27.14
CA PHE A 261 25.58 -30.93 -27.73
C PHE A 261 25.94 -29.80 -26.75
N GLN A 262 27.23 -29.55 -26.55
CA GLN A 262 27.71 -28.46 -25.71
C GLN A 262 28.56 -27.48 -26.52
N THR A 263 28.33 -26.17 -26.33
CA THR A 263 29.21 -25.13 -26.87
C THR A 263 30.44 -24.97 -25.99
N SER A 264 31.52 -24.41 -26.53
CA SER A 264 32.49 -23.76 -25.64
C SER A 264 31.84 -22.53 -24.99
N SER A 265 32.49 -21.94 -23.99
CA SER A 265 32.04 -20.69 -23.40
C SER A 265 31.99 -19.58 -24.47
N LEU A 266 30.80 -19.02 -24.70
CA LEU A 266 30.54 -17.96 -25.69
C LEU A 266 30.53 -16.61 -24.99
N ASP A 267 31.47 -15.74 -25.34
CA ASP A 267 31.49 -14.38 -24.84
C ASP A 267 30.34 -13.56 -25.45
N TRP A 268 29.88 -12.56 -24.70
CA TRP A 268 28.91 -11.60 -25.21
C TRP A 268 29.55 -10.75 -26.31
N THR A 269 28.81 -10.39 -27.34
CA THR A 269 29.31 -9.51 -28.39
C THR A 269 28.75 -8.11 -28.22
N ALA A 270 29.60 -7.10 -28.19
CA ALA A 270 29.20 -5.71 -28.03
C ALA A 270 28.85 -5.08 -29.38
N LEU A 271 27.73 -4.37 -29.44
CA LEU A 271 27.18 -3.67 -30.58
C LEU A 271 27.04 -2.19 -30.24
N ILE A 272 27.59 -1.33 -31.09
CA ILE A 272 27.45 0.12 -30.99
C ILE A 272 26.99 0.64 -32.34
N SER A 273 25.95 1.47 -32.38
CA SER A 273 25.49 2.01 -33.67
C SER A 273 26.57 2.86 -34.34
N ALA A 274 26.68 2.78 -35.67
CA ALA A 274 27.69 3.53 -36.43
C ALA A 274 27.57 5.05 -36.21
N THR A 275 26.34 5.56 -36.09
CA THR A 275 26.05 6.95 -35.71
C THR A 275 26.52 7.28 -34.29
N SER A 276 26.35 6.34 -33.34
CA SER A 276 26.83 6.57 -31.98
C SER A 276 28.35 6.65 -31.96
N LYS A 277 29.04 5.75 -32.67
CA LYS A 277 30.49 5.70 -32.81
C LYS A 277 31.06 6.95 -33.49
N SER A 278 30.47 7.42 -34.58
CA SER A 278 30.98 8.61 -35.31
C SER A 278 31.00 9.89 -34.48
N ALA A 279 30.25 9.93 -33.38
CA ALA A 279 30.24 11.06 -32.46
C ALA A 279 31.48 11.14 -31.55
N PHE A 280 32.33 10.10 -31.47
CA PHE A 280 33.50 10.13 -30.59
C PHE A 280 34.71 9.35 -31.13
N SER A 281 35.90 9.86 -30.83
CA SER A 281 37.20 9.25 -31.17
C SER A 281 38.18 9.25 -29.99
N SER A 282 37.76 9.76 -28.83
CA SER A 282 38.54 9.89 -27.61
C SER A 282 37.61 9.94 -26.39
N LYS A 283 38.16 9.76 -25.20
CA LYS A 283 37.47 9.88 -23.91
C LYS A 283 36.81 11.25 -23.75
N SER A 284 37.52 12.32 -24.11
CA SER A 284 37.00 13.70 -23.99
C SER A 284 35.81 13.94 -24.91
N ASN A 285 35.89 13.50 -26.17
CA ASN A 285 34.80 13.67 -27.12
C ASN A 285 33.63 12.74 -26.81
N TYR A 286 33.90 11.52 -26.31
CA TYR A 286 32.86 10.64 -25.79
C TYR A 286 32.03 11.35 -24.71
N TYR A 287 32.69 11.89 -23.69
CA TYR A 287 31.99 12.56 -22.59
C TYR A 287 31.18 13.77 -23.06
N GLN A 288 31.73 14.58 -23.97
CA GLN A 288 31.03 15.74 -24.53
C GLN A 288 29.80 15.32 -25.36
N SER A 289 29.96 14.34 -26.25
CA SER A 289 28.92 13.94 -27.21
C SER A 289 27.84 13.04 -26.61
N LYS A 290 28.17 12.25 -25.57
CA LYS A 290 27.26 11.26 -24.97
C LYS A 290 26.70 11.68 -23.62
N CYS A 291 27.50 12.37 -22.83
CA CYS A 291 27.14 12.69 -21.45
C CYS A 291 26.66 14.14 -21.36
N VAL A 292 27.45 15.11 -21.85
CA VAL A 292 27.08 16.54 -21.79
C VAL A 292 25.93 16.88 -22.75
N ALA A 293 25.96 16.40 -23.99
CA ALA A 293 24.90 16.68 -24.96
C ALA A 293 23.53 16.12 -24.53
N ALA A 294 23.50 14.96 -23.86
CA ALA A 294 22.27 14.38 -23.32
C ALA A 294 21.67 15.23 -22.18
N ALA A 295 22.51 15.87 -21.36
CA ALA A 295 22.07 16.79 -20.31
C ALA A 295 21.29 18.01 -20.88
N ALA A 296 21.70 18.51 -22.04
CA ALA A 296 21.12 19.71 -22.66
C ALA A 296 19.73 19.48 -23.27
N VAL A 297 19.42 18.25 -23.72
CA VAL A 297 18.12 17.89 -24.29
C VAL A 297 17.04 17.76 -23.21
N ASN A 298 17.42 17.30 -22.01
CA ASN A 298 16.49 17.06 -20.89
C ASN A 298 16.19 18.29 -20.04
N SER A 299 16.89 19.41 -20.27
CA SER A 299 16.58 20.72 -19.67
C SER A 299 15.50 21.52 -20.40
N ALA A 300 15.02 21.07 -21.55
CA ALA A 300 13.89 21.70 -22.21
C ALA A 300 12.59 21.40 -21.45
N PRO A 301 11.82 22.41 -21.00
CA PRO A 301 10.53 22.15 -20.40
C PRO A 301 9.67 21.34 -21.37
N ALA A 302 9.11 20.23 -20.91
CA ALA A 302 8.08 19.54 -21.65
C ALA A 302 7.03 20.60 -22.06
N LYS A 303 6.79 20.71 -23.37
CA LYS A 303 5.55 21.31 -23.86
C LYS A 303 4.39 20.61 -23.16
N ASN A 304 3.22 21.25 -23.06
CA ASN A 304 2.00 20.73 -22.40
C ASN A 304 1.44 19.44 -23.07
N GLU A 305 2.29 18.44 -23.26
CA GLU A 305 2.09 17.23 -24.01
C GLU A 305 2.09 16.10 -22.98
N VAL A 306 0.97 15.38 -22.89
CA VAL A 306 0.87 14.13 -22.15
C VAL A 306 1.75 13.12 -22.90
N LYS A 307 3.00 12.98 -22.49
CA LYS A 307 3.90 11.96 -23.04
C LYS A 307 3.36 10.59 -22.64
N VAL A 308 3.24 9.67 -23.61
CA VAL A 308 3.02 8.25 -23.31
C VAL A 308 4.12 7.82 -22.34
N VAL A 309 3.72 7.41 -21.13
CA VAL A 309 4.73 6.97 -20.18
C VAL A 309 5.35 5.68 -20.69
N LYS A 310 6.66 5.73 -20.94
CA LYS A 310 7.43 4.52 -21.22
C LYS A 310 7.66 3.83 -19.89
N PHE A 311 7.11 2.63 -19.70
CA PHE A 311 7.54 1.75 -18.60
C PHE A 311 9.05 1.61 -18.62
N ARG A 312 9.64 1.28 -17.46
CA ARG A 312 11.08 1.16 -17.29
C ARG A 312 11.78 0.64 -18.57
N GLU A 313 12.52 1.52 -19.27
CA GLU A 313 13.28 1.12 -20.45
C GLU A 313 14.18 -0.04 -20.05
N GLN A 314 14.02 -1.13 -20.79
CA GLN A 314 14.55 -2.42 -20.43
C GLN A 314 16.09 -2.36 -20.42
N ARG A 315 16.71 -3.22 -19.59
CA ARG A 315 18.14 -3.50 -19.76
C ARG A 315 18.41 -4.20 -21.10
N THR A 316 17.40 -4.62 -21.85
CA THR A 316 17.54 -5.16 -23.20
C THR A 316 17.57 -4.01 -24.22
N ALA A 317 18.41 -4.14 -25.25
CA ALA A 317 18.37 -3.20 -26.38
C ALA A 317 17.04 -3.33 -27.12
N SER A 318 16.66 -2.29 -27.86
CA SER A 318 15.44 -2.33 -28.68
C SER A 318 15.53 -3.46 -29.71
N GLU A 319 14.55 -4.36 -29.73
CA GLU A 319 14.45 -5.41 -30.75
C GLU A 319 14.37 -4.85 -32.18
N LYS A 320 14.05 -3.55 -32.34
CA LYS A 320 14.11 -2.84 -33.63
C LYS A 320 15.53 -2.85 -34.23
N GLU A 321 16.58 -2.98 -33.42
CA GLU A 321 17.98 -3.07 -33.87
C GLU A 321 18.35 -4.50 -34.29
N VAL A 322 17.83 -5.50 -33.55
CA VAL A 322 18.12 -6.95 -33.68
C VAL A 322 17.12 -7.63 -34.62
N GLY A 323 17.01 -7.06 -35.83
CA GLY A 323 16.05 -7.42 -36.87
C GLY A 323 15.60 -8.87 -36.90
N GLY A 324 14.29 -9.06 -36.90
CA GLY A 324 13.67 -10.37 -36.99
C GLY A 324 12.49 -10.47 -36.05
N PHE A 325 11.31 -10.09 -36.54
CA PHE A 325 10.09 -10.56 -35.90
C PHE A 325 10.11 -12.08 -36.01
N PHE A 326 10.14 -12.77 -34.87
CA PHE A 326 9.85 -14.19 -34.84
C PHE A 326 8.47 -14.41 -35.46
N LYS A 327 8.31 -15.48 -36.24
CA LYS A 327 7.01 -15.90 -36.71
C LYS A 327 6.26 -16.51 -35.54
N VAL A 328 5.63 -15.67 -34.73
CA VAL A 328 4.62 -16.14 -33.78
C VAL A 328 3.57 -16.89 -34.59
N ASN A 329 3.10 -18.02 -34.07
CA ASN A 329 2.09 -18.81 -34.76
C ASN A 329 0.90 -17.92 -35.13
N ALA A 330 0.46 -18.06 -36.38
CA ALA A 330 -0.61 -17.22 -36.91
C ALA A 330 -1.88 -17.43 -36.07
N ILE A 331 -2.43 -16.33 -35.58
CA ILE A 331 -3.78 -16.32 -35.03
C ILE A 331 -4.81 -16.43 -36.16
N PRO A 332 -6.05 -16.85 -35.86
CA PRO A 332 -7.16 -16.76 -36.82
C PRO A 332 -7.29 -15.36 -37.41
N GLY A 333 -7.91 -15.28 -38.60
CA GLY A 333 -8.15 -13.99 -39.25
C GLY A 333 -8.89 -13.02 -38.32
N THR A 334 -8.29 -11.84 -38.11
CA THR A 334 -8.86 -10.82 -37.24
C THR A 334 -10.16 -10.27 -37.83
N LEU A 335 -11.23 -10.27 -37.04
CA LEU A 335 -12.49 -9.60 -37.37
C LEU A 335 -12.34 -8.08 -37.30
N PHE A 336 -11.55 -7.62 -36.33
CA PHE A 336 -11.16 -6.23 -36.16
C PHE A 336 -9.79 -6.19 -35.50
N LYS A 337 -8.98 -5.20 -35.85
CA LYS A 337 -7.69 -4.94 -35.21
C LYS A 337 -7.29 -3.47 -35.32
N ASP A 338 -6.50 -3.02 -34.37
CA ASP A 338 -5.73 -1.78 -34.41
C ASP A 338 -4.33 -2.02 -33.85
N ASP A 339 -3.58 -0.96 -33.55
CA ASP A 339 -2.19 -1.08 -33.11
C ASP A 339 -1.99 -1.81 -31.79
N SER A 340 -2.98 -1.76 -30.89
CA SER A 340 -2.89 -2.31 -29.52
C SER A 340 -3.91 -3.43 -29.25
N ASN A 341 -4.82 -3.69 -30.19
CA ASN A 341 -5.91 -4.66 -30.03
C ASN A 341 -6.08 -5.57 -31.25
N ALA A 342 -6.44 -6.82 -30.98
CA ALA A 342 -6.96 -7.75 -31.98
C ALA A 342 -8.20 -8.49 -31.47
N PHE A 343 -9.18 -8.67 -32.35
CA PHE A 343 -10.43 -9.36 -32.07
C PHE A 343 -10.66 -10.45 -33.12
N PHE A 344 -10.88 -11.69 -32.68
CA PHE A 344 -11.09 -12.83 -33.57
C PHE A 344 -11.91 -13.93 -32.90
N MET A 345 -12.45 -14.85 -33.71
CA MET A 345 -13.12 -16.06 -33.22
C MET A 345 -12.14 -17.23 -33.19
N LEU A 346 -12.26 -18.08 -32.18
CA LEU A 346 -11.58 -19.36 -32.13
C LEU A 346 -12.24 -20.40 -33.05
N PRO A 347 -11.54 -21.52 -33.37
CA PRO A 347 -12.06 -22.57 -34.24
C PRO A 347 -13.35 -23.25 -33.75
N ASP A 348 -13.70 -23.12 -32.47
CA ASP A 348 -14.96 -23.64 -31.91
C ASP A 348 -16.19 -22.88 -32.43
N GLY A 349 -16.00 -21.70 -33.04
CA GLY A 349 -17.07 -20.84 -33.55
C GLY A 349 -17.91 -20.17 -32.46
N GLU A 350 -17.59 -20.38 -31.19
CA GLU A 350 -18.36 -19.88 -30.04
C GLU A 350 -17.57 -18.92 -29.15
N THR A 351 -16.24 -19.03 -29.15
CA THR A 351 -15.38 -18.25 -28.27
C THR A 351 -14.70 -17.13 -29.05
N GLY A 352 -14.99 -15.89 -28.64
CA GLY A 352 -14.28 -14.70 -29.10
C GLY A 352 -13.04 -14.43 -28.26
N VAL A 353 -11.98 -13.92 -28.88
CA VAL A 353 -10.78 -13.43 -28.20
C VAL A 353 -10.68 -11.93 -28.39
N TRP A 354 -10.43 -11.22 -27.29
CA TRP A 354 -9.94 -9.86 -27.29
C TRP A 354 -8.50 -9.88 -26.75
N MET A 355 -7.53 -9.76 -27.66
CA MET A 355 -6.13 -9.60 -27.31
C MET A 355 -5.83 -8.10 -27.19
N MET A 356 -5.34 -7.69 -26.03
CA MET A 356 -5.03 -6.29 -25.73
C MET A 356 -3.66 -6.19 -25.06
N SER A 357 -2.74 -5.50 -25.72
CA SER A 357 -1.36 -5.33 -25.24
C SER A 357 -1.12 -4.01 -24.51
N SER A 358 -2.06 -3.07 -24.54
CA SER A 358 -1.93 -1.78 -23.86
C SER A 358 -3.30 -1.15 -23.60
N PHE A 359 -3.43 -0.48 -22.44
CA PHE A 359 -4.55 0.41 -22.10
C PHE A 359 -4.34 1.86 -22.59
N ALA A 360 -3.51 2.04 -23.61
CA ALA A 360 -3.28 3.32 -24.26
C ALA A 360 -3.11 3.14 -25.77
N PRO A 361 -3.51 4.13 -26.58
CA PRO A 361 -3.22 4.11 -28.00
C PRO A 361 -1.72 4.23 -28.24
N ASN A 362 -1.23 3.53 -29.27
CA ASN A 362 0.14 3.62 -29.72
C ASN A 362 0.32 4.86 -30.61
N ALA A 363 0.51 6.04 -29.99
CA ALA A 363 0.66 7.30 -30.70
C ALA A 363 1.76 8.15 -30.08
N ASP A 364 2.48 8.90 -30.92
CA ASP A 364 3.50 9.86 -30.46
C ASP A 364 2.90 10.97 -29.58
N GLN A 365 1.63 11.30 -29.82
CA GLN A 365 0.87 12.28 -29.03
C GLN A 365 -0.54 11.76 -28.69
N LEU A 366 -0.87 11.80 -27.39
CA LEU A 366 -2.16 11.38 -26.85
C LEU A 366 -3.17 12.53 -26.84
N THR A 367 -3.63 12.97 -28.01
CA THR A 367 -4.73 13.96 -28.08
C THR A 367 -6.07 13.32 -27.72
N GLN A 368 -7.04 14.11 -27.25
CA GLN A 368 -8.38 13.60 -26.94
C GLN A 368 -9.02 12.86 -28.13
N ALA A 369 -8.82 13.34 -29.36
CA ALA A 369 -9.33 12.69 -30.56
C ALA A 369 -8.72 11.30 -30.81
N VAL A 370 -7.43 11.13 -30.51
CA VAL A 370 -6.74 9.83 -30.59
C VAL A 370 -7.29 8.88 -29.52
N ILE A 371 -7.47 9.36 -28.30
CA ILE A 371 -8.04 8.58 -27.19
C ILE A 371 -9.49 8.17 -27.51
N ASP A 372 -10.31 9.08 -28.01
CA ASP A 372 -11.70 8.81 -28.39
C ASP A 372 -11.79 7.79 -29.52
N THR A 373 -10.90 7.87 -30.50
CA THR A 373 -10.82 6.90 -31.61
C THR A 373 -10.43 5.53 -31.10
N TRP A 374 -9.46 5.45 -30.19
CA TRP A 374 -9.04 4.21 -29.56
C TRP A 374 -10.18 3.55 -28.76
N TYR A 375 -10.94 4.33 -27.99
CA TYR A 375 -12.16 3.83 -27.34
C TYR A 375 -13.17 3.29 -28.35
N LYS A 376 -13.46 4.04 -29.43
CA LYS A 376 -14.38 3.59 -30.49
C LYS A 376 -13.94 2.26 -31.12
N ASN A 377 -12.65 2.07 -31.34
CA ASN A 377 -12.09 0.82 -31.87
C ASN A 377 -12.36 -0.37 -30.94
N MET A 378 -12.19 -0.20 -29.62
CA MET A 378 -12.49 -1.26 -28.66
C MET A 378 -13.98 -1.61 -28.62
N ALA A 379 -14.87 -0.61 -28.61
CA ALA A 379 -16.31 -0.84 -28.70
C ALA A 379 -16.69 -1.54 -30.02
N LEU A 380 -16.08 -1.14 -31.14
CA LEU A 380 -16.30 -1.76 -32.44
C LEU A 380 -15.84 -3.23 -32.45
N GLY A 381 -14.67 -3.54 -31.90
CA GLY A 381 -14.16 -4.90 -31.78
C GLY A 381 -15.07 -5.81 -30.95
N LEU A 382 -15.46 -5.37 -29.75
CA LEU A 382 -16.34 -6.13 -28.86
C LEU A 382 -17.74 -6.31 -29.44
N THR A 383 -18.34 -5.27 -30.02
CA THR A 383 -19.64 -5.38 -30.70
C THR A 383 -19.56 -6.27 -31.94
N THR A 384 -18.41 -6.35 -32.60
CA THR A 384 -18.20 -7.26 -33.74
C THR A 384 -18.15 -8.72 -33.29
N LEU A 385 -17.47 -9.03 -32.18
CA LEU A 385 -17.51 -10.37 -31.57
C LEU A 385 -18.93 -10.78 -31.19
N GLU A 386 -19.68 -9.88 -30.55
CA GLU A 386 -21.08 -10.11 -30.19
C GLU A 386 -21.94 -10.38 -31.43
N LYS A 387 -21.82 -9.57 -32.49
CA LYS A 387 -22.54 -9.75 -33.76
C LYS A 387 -22.17 -11.06 -34.47
N LYS A 388 -20.93 -11.54 -34.32
CA LYS A 388 -20.49 -12.84 -34.85
C LYS A 388 -20.95 -14.03 -34.01
N GLY A 389 -21.63 -13.79 -32.89
CA GLY A 389 -22.26 -14.83 -32.09
C GLY A 389 -21.36 -15.40 -30.99
N ALA A 390 -20.29 -14.71 -30.60
CA ALA A 390 -19.42 -15.14 -29.51
C ALA A 390 -20.21 -15.31 -28.20
N LYS A 391 -20.31 -16.56 -27.72
CA LYS A 391 -20.95 -16.93 -26.44
C LYS A 391 -20.01 -16.75 -25.26
N ASN A 392 -18.72 -16.94 -25.50
CA ASN A 392 -17.64 -16.80 -24.53
C ASN A 392 -16.65 -15.72 -24.99
N LEU A 393 -16.00 -15.07 -24.04
CA LEU A 393 -14.97 -14.08 -24.28
C LEU A 393 -13.70 -14.43 -23.50
N VAL A 394 -12.59 -14.61 -24.23
CA VAL A 394 -11.24 -14.64 -23.65
C VAL A 394 -10.64 -13.25 -23.80
N ILE A 395 -10.24 -12.64 -22.70
CA ILE A 395 -9.47 -11.39 -22.68
C ILE A 395 -8.01 -11.77 -22.44
N ASP A 396 -7.19 -11.66 -23.48
CA ASP A 396 -5.77 -11.95 -23.44
C ASP A 396 -4.98 -10.67 -23.17
N LEU A 397 -4.39 -10.61 -21.98
CA LEU A 397 -3.61 -9.50 -21.45
C LEU A 397 -2.12 -9.84 -21.37
N THR A 398 -1.67 -10.80 -22.17
CA THR A 398 -0.25 -11.18 -22.26
C THR A 398 0.58 -9.99 -22.72
N GLY A 399 1.64 -9.68 -21.96
CA GLY A 399 2.53 -8.56 -22.29
C GLY A 399 1.98 -7.17 -21.99
N ASN A 400 0.78 -7.05 -21.41
CA ASN A 400 0.12 -5.76 -21.19
C ASN A 400 0.69 -5.00 -19.99
N GLY A 401 1.51 -3.98 -20.26
CA GLY A 401 2.12 -3.15 -19.22
C GLY A 401 1.16 -2.19 -18.51
N GLY A 402 -0.03 -1.93 -19.04
CA GLY A 402 -0.98 -0.92 -18.56
C GLY A 402 -1.20 0.20 -19.58
N GLY A 403 -1.49 1.42 -19.11
CA GLY A 403 -1.79 2.56 -19.99
C GLY A 403 -2.52 3.69 -19.26
N LEU A 404 -3.54 4.27 -19.89
CA LEU A 404 -4.36 5.32 -19.29
C LEU A 404 -5.09 4.76 -18.07
N VAL A 405 -4.83 5.31 -16.88
CA VAL A 405 -5.33 4.75 -15.61
C VAL A 405 -6.86 4.67 -15.58
N THR A 406 -7.56 5.63 -16.20
CA THR A 406 -9.03 5.64 -16.25
C THR A 406 -9.62 4.60 -17.22
N ALA A 407 -8.85 4.15 -18.21
CA ALA A 407 -9.34 3.22 -19.25
C ALA A 407 -9.69 1.84 -18.69
N GLY A 408 -8.95 1.35 -17.69
CA GLY A 408 -9.22 0.07 -17.04
C GLY A 408 -10.64 0.03 -16.48
N ARG A 409 -10.99 0.99 -15.62
CA ARG A 409 -12.34 1.09 -15.06
C ARG A 409 -13.41 1.29 -16.13
N GLN A 410 -13.18 2.18 -17.10
CA GLN A 410 -14.16 2.45 -18.16
C GLN A 410 -14.45 1.21 -19.02
N MET A 411 -13.43 0.40 -19.32
CA MET A 411 -13.61 -0.86 -20.04
C MET A 411 -14.36 -1.91 -19.21
N ALA A 412 -14.10 -1.97 -17.91
CA ALA A 412 -14.85 -2.86 -17.02
C ALA A 412 -16.33 -2.46 -16.95
N GLU A 413 -16.61 -1.15 -16.82
CA GLU A 413 -17.97 -0.60 -16.87
C GLU A 413 -18.65 -0.85 -18.22
N TYR A 414 -17.92 -0.76 -19.33
CA TYR A 414 -18.45 -1.07 -20.65
C TYR A 414 -18.84 -2.56 -20.82
N LEU A 415 -17.99 -3.48 -20.32
CA LEU A 415 -18.28 -4.91 -20.35
C LEU A 415 -19.44 -5.30 -19.42
N PHE A 416 -19.54 -4.65 -18.26
CA PHE A 416 -20.51 -4.97 -17.22
C PHE A 416 -21.26 -3.70 -16.77
N PRO A 417 -22.14 -3.11 -17.60
CA PRO A 417 -22.77 -1.82 -17.31
C PRO A 417 -23.70 -1.82 -16.09
N THR A 418 -24.10 -3.00 -15.61
CA THR A 418 -24.92 -3.19 -14.39
C THR A 418 -24.10 -3.67 -13.20
N GLY A 419 -22.77 -3.74 -13.34
CA GLY A 419 -21.84 -4.18 -12.31
C GLY A 419 -21.79 -3.22 -11.11
N ASP A 420 -21.52 -3.78 -9.93
CA ASP A 420 -21.29 -3.00 -8.72
C ASP A 420 -19.83 -2.55 -8.65
N PHE A 421 -19.54 -1.40 -9.25
CA PHE A 421 -18.22 -0.78 -9.26
C PHE A 421 -17.98 0.04 -7.99
N THR A 422 -17.59 -0.66 -6.92
CA THR A 422 -17.09 0.05 -5.74
C THR A 422 -15.84 0.83 -6.09
N PRO A 423 -15.77 2.10 -5.66
CA PRO A 423 -14.60 2.92 -5.90
C PRO A 423 -13.32 2.24 -5.43
N LEU A 424 -12.33 2.21 -6.32
CA LEU A 424 -10.94 2.04 -5.92
C LEU A 424 -10.53 3.32 -5.20
N GLU A 425 -10.03 3.18 -3.97
CA GLU A 425 -9.39 4.28 -3.27
C GLU A 425 -7.97 4.42 -3.80
N TYR A 426 -7.51 5.62 -4.06
CA TYR A 426 -6.09 5.84 -4.34
C TYR A 426 -5.44 6.59 -3.20
N ILE A 427 -4.14 6.39 -3.04
CA ILE A 427 -3.30 7.05 -2.06
C ILE A 427 -2.09 7.63 -2.78
N PHE A 428 -1.89 8.93 -2.61
CA PHE A 428 -0.73 9.65 -3.11
C PHE A 428 0.34 9.71 -2.02
N GLY A 429 1.61 9.64 -2.42
CA GLY A 429 2.74 9.92 -1.54
C GLY A 429 3.18 11.35 -1.76
N VAL A 430 2.72 12.30 -0.93
CA VAL A 430 3.06 13.72 -1.10
C VAL A 430 3.85 14.22 0.11
N SER A 431 5.07 14.72 -0.11
CA SER A 431 5.82 15.45 0.92
C SER A 431 5.21 16.81 1.20
N ASN A 432 5.47 17.38 2.38
CA ASN A 432 4.97 18.71 2.76
C ASN A 432 5.35 19.81 1.75
N ALA A 433 6.52 19.71 1.12
CA ALA A 433 6.94 20.66 0.09
C ALA A 433 6.07 20.53 -1.19
N VAL A 434 5.76 19.31 -1.62
CA VAL A 434 4.87 19.07 -2.77
C VAL A 434 3.44 19.46 -2.43
N ASP A 435 2.99 19.21 -1.20
CA ASP A 435 1.67 19.65 -0.69
C ASP A 435 1.51 21.18 -0.79
N ASP A 436 2.54 21.93 -0.39
CA ASP A 436 2.56 23.39 -0.53
C ASP A 436 2.48 23.84 -1.99
N VAL A 437 3.21 23.18 -2.90
CA VAL A 437 3.12 23.44 -4.35
C VAL A 437 1.71 23.13 -4.89
N LEU A 438 1.15 21.97 -4.57
CA LEU A 438 -0.17 21.54 -5.03
C LEU A 438 -1.30 22.47 -4.52
N ASN A 439 -1.18 22.98 -3.29
CA ASN A 439 -2.16 23.88 -2.68
C ASN A 439 -2.03 25.34 -3.16
N ASN A 440 -0.82 25.82 -3.41
CA ASN A 440 -0.57 27.23 -3.74
C ASN A 440 -0.50 27.50 -5.26
N ARG A 441 -0.33 26.47 -6.09
CA ARG A 441 -0.10 26.60 -7.54
C ARG A 441 -0.99 25.68 -8.38
N GLN A 442 -2.25 25.58 -7.98
CA GLN A 442 -3.27 24.72 -8.58
C GLN A 442 -3.43 24.88 -10.12
N SER A 443 -3.26 26.09 -10.67
CA SER A 443 -3.32 26.34 -12.11
C SER A 443 -2.18 25.68 -12.89
N LEU A 444 -0.99 25.55 -12.29
CA LEU A 444 0.16 24.89 -12.91
C LEU A 444 -0.08 23.38 -13.02
N VAL A 445 -0.68 22.77 -11.99
CA VAL A 445 -1.03 21.34 -11.95
C VAL A 445 -2.07 21.01 -13.02
N GLN A 446 -3.15 21.78 -13.11
CA GLN A 446 -4.21 21.59 -14.10
C GLN A 446 -3.74 21.85 -15.54
N SER A 447 -2.84 22.81 -15.75
CA SER A 447 -2.28 23.12 -17.08
C SER A 447 -1.26 22.11 -17.58
N SER A 448 -0.70 21.28 -16.69
CA SER A 448 0.35 20.32 -17.04
C SER A 448 -0.19 19.04 -17.71
N GLY A 449 -1.47 18.70 -17.51
CA GLY A 449 -2.03 17.43 -17.98
C GLY A 449 -1.41 16.17 -17.34
N GLN A 450 -0.48 16.33 -16.39
CA GLN A 450 0.34 15.24 -15.83
C GLN A 450 -0.36 14.45 -14.73
N LEU A 451 -1.51 14.92 -14.23
CA LEU A 451 -2.35 14.23 -13.26
C LEU A 451 -3.71 13.96 -13.90
N GLU A 452 -3.77 12.97 -14.78
CA GLU A 452 -5.02 12.49 -15.36
C GLU A 452 -5.95 11.92 -14.27
N GLY A 453 -7.26 12.15 -14.43
CA GLY A 453 -8.26 11.61 -13.51
C GLY A 453 -8.18 12.25 -12.13
N LEU A 454 -8.33 13.57 -12.03
CA LEU A 454 -8.47 14.25 -10.74
C LEU A 454 -9.88 14.83 -10.59
N SER A 455 -10.81 14.01 -10.09
CA SER A 455 -12.16 14.42 -9.70
C SER A 455 -12.45 14.14 -8.22
N ASP A 456 -13.26 14.93 -7.54
CA ASP A 456 -13.67 14.66 -6.16
C ASP A 456 -14.65 13.47 -6.11
N LEU A 457 -15.10 13.10 -4.91
CA LEU A 457 -16.06 12.01 -4.70
C LEU A 457 -17.40 12.19 -5.44
N ASN A 458 -17.67 13.40 -5.96
CA ASN A 458 -18.87 13.76 -6.71
C ASN A 458 -18.59 13.87 -8.23
N GLY A 459 -17.37 13.55 -8.68
CA GLY A 459 -16.98 13.63 -10.10
C GLY A 459 -16.54 15.01 -10.57
N ASN A 460 -16.48 16.03 -9.70
CA ASN A 460 -16.04 17.37 -10.08
C ASN A 460 -14.51 17.44 -10.12
N PRO A 461 -13.88 18.15 -11.07
CA PRO A 461 -12.43 18.34 -11.06
C PRO A 461 -11.90 18.80 -9.68
N ILE A 462 -10.88 18.12 -9.15
CA ILE A 462 -10.26 18.49 -7.87
C ILE A 462 -9.60 19.85 -8.06
N THR A 463 -10.20 20.84 -7.43
CA THR A 463 -9.72 22.23 -7.44
C THR A 463 -9.09 22.64 -6.12
N LYS A 464 -9.10 21.81 -5.07
CA LYS A 464 -8.40 22.12 -3.80
C LYS A 464 -7.91 20.82 -3.18
N PHE A 465 -6.59 20.65 -3.08
CA PHE A 465 -5.96 19.43 -2.58
C PHE A 465 -5.96 19.35 -1.04
N GLY A 466 -5.75 20.48 -0.35
CA GLY A 466 -5.60 20.56 1.11
C GLY A 466 -6.68 19.85 1.95
N PRO A 467 -7.99 20.00 1.68
CA PRO A 467 -9.04 19.35 2.49
C PRO A 467 -9.10 17.83 2.36
N GLN A 468 -8.46 17.26 1.35
CA GLN A 468 -8.51 15.85 1.01
C GLN A 468 -7.22 15.10 1.39
N LEU A 469 -6.21 15.85 1.86
CA LEU A 469 -4.93 15.32 2.33
C LEU A 469 -5.01 14.92 3.80
N THR A 470 -4.73 13.66 4.11
CA THR A 470 -4.57 13.19 5.49
C THR A 470 -3.15 13.48 5.95
N LYS A 471 -2.97 13.80 7.24
CA LYS A 471 -1.66 14.10 7.82
C LYS A 471 -0.72 12.88 7.81
N PRO A 472 0.62 13.08 7.85
CA PRO A 472 1.56 11.98 8.00
C PRO A 472 1.29 11.24 9.33
N GLY A 473 1.46 9.93 9.34
CA GLY A 473 1.11 9.07 10.48
C GLY A 473 -0.31 8.48 10.43
N THR A 474 -1.11 8.84 9.43
CA THR A 474 -2.45 8.25 9.23
C THR A 474 -2.34 6.73 9.04
N THR A 475 -3.13 5.98 9.81
CA THR A 475 -3.14 4.51 9.76
C THR A 475 -4.12 4.06 8.68
N ILE A 476 -3.61 3.39 7.65
CA ILE A 476 -4.38 2.54 6.75
C ILE A 476 -4.60 1.23 7.51
N PRO A 477 -5.74 0.52 7.39
CA PRO A 477 -5.89 -0.81 7.98
C PRO A 477 -4.64 -1.64 7.68
N GLY A 478 -3.96 -2.19 8.70
CA GLY A 478 -2.75 -3.00 8.54
C GLY A 478 -1.43 -2.26 8.28
N TYR A 479 -1.41 -0.94 8.02
CA TYR A 479 -0.19 -0.22 7.65
C TYR A 479 -0.20 1.28 8.02
N SER A 480 0.85 1.79 8.67
CA SER A 480 0.97 3.21 9.06
C SER A 480 2.05 3.92 8.25
N GLN A 481 1.66 4.91 7.45
CA GLN A 481 2.61 5.74 6.69
C GLN A 481 3.12 6.88 7.57
N LYS A 482 4.44 7.00 7.75
CA LYS A 482 5.04 8.00 8.65
C LYS A 482 5.30 9.37 8.02
N PHE A 483 5.43 9.46 6.69
CA PHE A 483 6.10 10.60 6.05
C PHE A 483 5.34 11.26 4.89
N THR A 484 4.17 10.75 4.51
CA THR A 484 3.44 11.21 3.33
C THR A 484 1.99 11.50 3.64
N ASN A 485 1.45 12.57 3.05
CA ASN A 485 0.04 12.90 3.13
C ASN A 485 -0.76 12.03 2.13
N LYS A 486 -1.92 11.49 2.54
CA LYS A 486 -2.79 10.68 1.65
C LYS A 486 -3.89 11.54 1.06
N PHE A 487 -4.09 11.48 -0.24
CA PHE A 487 -5.30 11.99 -0.91
C PHE A 487 -6.27 10.83 -1.18
N ASN A 488 -7.54 10.94 -0.83
CA ASN A 488 -8.57 9.93 -1.19
C ASN A 488 -9.21 10.27 -2.54
N TYR A 489 -9.01 9.43 -3.56
CA TYR A 489 -9.59 9.64 -4.88
C TYR A 489 -10.52 8.50 -5.32
N ILE A 490 -11.50 8.83 -6.17
CA ILE A 490 -12.36 7.89 -6.89
C ILE A 490 -12.23 8.15 -8.39
N ILE A 491 -11.72 7.18 -9.16
CA ILE A 491 -11.91 7.21 -10.62
C ILE A 491 -13.41 7.05 -10.89
N SER A 492 -14.09 8.10 -11.34
CA SER A 492 -15.48 8.02 -11.82
C SER A 492 -15.50 7.57 -13.28
N GLY A 493 -16.10 6.41 -13.60
CA GLY A 493 -16.13 5.90 -14.99
C GLY A 493 -17.33 6.36 -15.83
N GLY A 494 -18.28 7.11 -15.26
CA GLY A 494 -19.59 7.38 -15.87
C GLY A 494 -19.69 8.27 -17.12
N ASN A 495 -18.57 8.78 -17.67
CA ASN A 495 -18.58 9.67 -18.86
C ASN A 495 -17.79 9.11 -20.05
N SER A 496 -17.48 7.80 -20.09
CA SER A 496 -16.72 7.23 -21.20
C SER A 496 -17.50 7.32 -22.53
N PRO A 497 -16.88 7.74 -23.65
CA PRO A 497 -17.51 7.73 -24.97
C PRO A 497 -17.96 6.32 -25.39
N LEU A 498 -17.40 5.26 -24.80
CA LEU A 498 -17.83 3.87 -24.99
C LEU A 498 -19.31 3.64 -24.62
N LEU A 499 -19.79 4.28 -23.55
CA LEU A 499 -21.15 4.09 -23.03
C LEU A 499 -22.22 4.59 -24.02
N SER A 500 -21.84 5.39 -25.01
CA SER A 500 -22.73 5.81 -26.10
C SER A 500 -23.01 4.70 -27.13
N ASN A 501 -22.22 3.61 -27.14
CA ASN A 501 -22.36 2.46 -28.04
C ASN A 501 -22.41 1.14 -27.26
N PRO A 502 -23.47 0.89 -26.46
CA PRO A 502 -23.52 -0.26 -25.56
C PRO A 502 -23.57 -1.61 -26.31
N LEU A 503 -23.01 -2.64 -25.69
CA LEU A 503 -23.20 -4.04 -26.11
C LEU A 503 -24.69 -4.39 -26.06
N LYS A 504 -25.20 -5.13 -27.05
CA LYS A 504 -26.63 -5.48 -27.11
C LYS A 504 -27.01 -6.50 -26.05
N LYS A 505 -26.17 -7.53 -25.89
CA LYS A 505 -26.33 -8.67 -25.00
C LYS A 505 -25.20 -8.74 -23.97
N GLY A 506 -23.97 -8.43 -24.39
CA GLY A 506 -22.75 -8.60 -23.61
C GLY A 506 -22.49 -10.03 -23.19
N TRP A 507 -21.62 -10.20 -22.19
CA TRP A 507 -21.27 -11.49 -21.59
C TRP A 507 -21.54 -11.46 -20.09
N SER A 508 -21.93 -12.60 -19.53
CA SER A 508 -21.92 -12.78 -18.07
C SER A 508 -20.50 -13.06 -17.59
N ALA A 509 -20.19 -12.75 -16.33
CA ALA A 509 -18.85 -12.97 -15.78
C ALA A 509 -18.37 -14.43 -15.90
N ALA A 510 -19.29 -15.40 -15.83
CA ALA A 510 -18.98 -16.82 -16.01
C ALA A 510 -18.47 -17.18 -17.42
N ASN A 511 -18.88 -16.39 -18.42
CA ASN A 511 -18.53 -16.54 -19.83
C ASN A 511 -17.35 -15.64 -20.25
N VAL A 512 -16.72 -14.95 -19.29
CA VAL A 512 -15.51 -14.17 -19.51
C VAL A 512 -14.35 -14.85 -18.80
N LEU A 513 -13.20 -14.92 -19.47
CA LEU A 513 -11.95 -15.43 -18.91
C LEU A 513 -10.82 -14.45 -19.21
N VAL A 514 -10.07 -14.04 -18.19
CA VAL A 514 -8.81 -13.34 -18.35
C VAL A 514 -7.66 -14.34 -18.46
N VAL A 515 -6.73 -14.13 -19.39
CA VAL A 515 -5.47 -14.88 -19.45
C VAL A 515 -4.27 -13.94 -19.52
N SER A 516 -3.18 -14.30 -18.83
CA SER A 516 -1.93 -13.55 -18.85
C SER A 516 -0.73 -14.45 -18.55
N ASN A 517 0.44 -14.11 -19.09
CA ASN A 517 1.73 -14.70 -18.70
C ASN A 517 2.28 -14.08 -17.40
N GLY A 518 1.48 -13.33 -16.66
CA GLY A 518 1.89 -12.60 -15.47
C GLY A 518 2.29 -11.16 -15.76
N PHE A 519 2.72 -10.81 -16.97
CA PHE A 519 3.07 -9.43 -17.32
C PHE A 519 1.82 -8.60 -17.61
N CYS A 520 0.98 -8.43 -16.60
CA CYS A 520 -0.17 -7.52 -16.57
C CYS A 520 0.07 -6.51 -15.46
N GLY A 521 0.54 -5.33 -15.88
CA GLY A 521 0.93 -4.25 -14.99
C GLY A 521 -0.02 -3.07 -15.04
N SER A 522 0.06 -2.22 -14.04
CA SER A 522 -0.62 -0.95 -13.99
C SER A 522 -2.12 -0.97 -14.24
N THR A 523 -2.63 -0.20 -15.20
CA THR A 523 -4.05 -0.21 -15.60
C THR A 523 -4.55 -1.64 -15.89
N CYS A 524 -3.69 -2.53 -16.41
CA CYS A 524 -4.03 -3.93 -16.61
C CYS A 524 -4.33 -4.63 -15.28
N ALA A 525 -3.42 -4.52 -14.31
CA ALA A 525 -3.61 -5.11 -12.98
C ALA A 525 -4.89 -4.61 -12.31
N GLN A 526 -5.15 -3.30 -12.44
CA GLN A 526 -6.39 -2.68 -11.96
C GLN A 526 -7.64 -3.26 -12.65
N PHE A 527 -7.62 -3.37 -13.97
CA PHE A 527 -8.73 -3.92 -14.73
C PHE A 527 -9.02 -5.36 -14.34
N VAL A 528 -7.98 -6.20 -14.23
CA VAL A 528 -8.10 -7.58 -13.78
C VAL A 528 -8.65 -7.65 -12.35
N THR A 529 -8.18 -6.80 -11.45
CA THR A 529 -8.70 -6.71 -10.08
C THR A 529 -10.20 -6.37 -10.06
N ILE A 530 -10.65 -5.39 -10.86
CA ILE A 530 -12.07 -5.05 -10.96
C ILE A 530 -12.87 -6.24 -11.50
N LEU A 531 -12.40 -6.88 -12.57
CA LEU A 531 -13.08 -8.02 -13.17
C LEU A 531 -13.18 -9.21 -12.21
N ARG A 532 -12.11 -9.54 -11.49
CA ARG A 532 -12.07 -10.66 -10.55
C ARG A 532 -12.86 -10.36 -9.28
N ASP A 533 -12.47 -9.31 -8.55
CA ASP A 533 -12.96 -9.04 -7.20
C ASP A 533 -14.37 -8.46 -7.18
N GLN A 534 -14.75 -7.70 -8.21
CA GLN A 534 -16.04 -7.02 -8.24
C GLN A 534 -17.04 -7.74 -9.15
N MET A 535 -16.60 -8.30 -10.29
CA MET A 535 -17.51 -8.95 -11.25
C MET A 535 -17.51 -10.49 -11.15
N GLY A 536 -16.51 -11.11 -10.52
CA GLY A 536 -16.39 -12.57 -10.41
C GLY A 536 -15.92 -13.25 -11.71
N VAL A 537 -15.21 -12.53 -12.57
CA VAL A 537 -14.55 -13.08 -13.76
C VAL A 537 -13.36 -13.92 -13.34
N ARG A 538 -13.17 -15.08 -14.00
CA ARG A 538 -12.03 -15.97 -13.72
C ARG A 538 -10.76 -15.48 -14.43
N ALA A 539 -9.60 -15.79 -13.86
CA ALA A 539 -8.31 -15.53 -14.47
C ALA A 539 -7.40 -16.76 -14.51
N ALA A 540 -6.59 -16.88 -15.55
CA ALA A 540 -5.59 -17.93 -15.72
C ALA A 540 -4.19 -17.37 -15.95
N SER A 541 -3.21 -17.98 -15.30
CA SER A 541 -1.78 -17.73 -15.53
C SER A 541 -1.13 -18.89 -16.28
N TYR A 542 -0.03 -18.62 -16.97
CA TYR A 542 0.77 -19.63 -17.67
C TYR A 542 2.24 -19.24 -17.80
N GLY A 543 3.12 -20.22 -18.06
CA GLY A 543 4.57 -20.03 -17.97
C GLY A 543 5.08 -20.10 -16.53
N GLY A 544 6.15 -19.39 -16.20
CA GLY A 544 6.79 -19.39 -14.87
C GLY A 544 7.78 -20.55 -14.74
N GLY A 545 8.96 -20.27 -14.18
CA GLY A 545 10.09 -21.21 -14.06
C GLY A 545 9.85 -22.29 -13.01
N ASN A 546 10.78 -22.44 -12.06
CA ASN A 546 10.56 -23.34 -10.94
C ASN A 546 9.40 -22.83 -10.10
N LYS A 547 8.24 -23.48 -10.20
CA LYS A 547 6.98 -23.10 -9.54
C LYS A 547 7.22 -22.71 -8.07
N LYS A 548 7.29 -21.40 -7.77
CA LYS A 548 7.24 -20.89 -6.40
C LYS A 548 5.83 -20.36 -6.16
N SER A 549 4.92 -21.31 -6.01
CA SER A 549 3.58 -21.11 -5.45
C SER A 549 3.47 -19.89 -4.55
N VAL A 550 2.45 -19.06 -4.75
CA VAL A 550 1.97 -18.18 -3.68
C VAL A 550 1.67 -19.09 -2.49
N ALA A 551 2.54 -19.08 -1.48
CA ALA A 551 2.52 -19.94 -0.29
C ALA A 551 1.50 -21.11 -0.34
N GLY A 552 1.75 -22.14 -1.16
CA GLY A 552 0.92 -23.35 -1.26
C GLY A 552 -0.07 -23.48 -2.46
N THR A 553 -0.12 -22.56 -3.42
CA THR A 553 -0.94 -22.69 -4.66
C THR A 553 -0.18 -23.30 -5.85
N LYS A 554 -0.86 -23.99 -6.78
CA LYS A 554 -0.23 -24.46 -8.05
C LYS A 554 -0.17 -23.40 -9.17
N SER A 555 -0.68 -22.19 -8.92
CA SER A 555 -0.75 -21.04 -9.84
C SER A 555 -0.06 -19.80 -9.26
N PHE A 556 0.34 -18.87 -10.13
CA PHE A 556 0.89 -17.56 -9.75
C PHE A 556 -0.07 -16.41 -10.15
N ASP A 557 0.24 -15.19 -9.70
CA ASP A 557 -0.60 -14.02 -9.92
C ASP A 557 -0.62 -13.61 -11.40
N PRO A 558 -1.80 -13.52 -12.05
CA PRO A 558 -1.89 -13.04 -13.43
C PRO A 558 -1.58 -11.54 -13.55
N THR A 559 -1.52 -10.81 -12.43
CA THR A 559 -1.08 -9.41 -12.31
C THR A 559 0.22 -9.38 -11.53
N SER A 560 1.21 -8.56 -11.88
CA SER A 560 2.54 -8.77 -11.25
C SER A 560 3.39 -7.55 -11.00
N PHE A 561 2.94 -6.35 -11.36
CA PHE A 561 3.62 -5.13 -10.95
C PHE A 561 2.71 -3.91 -11.00
N ALA A 562 3.16 -2.85 -10.34
CA ALA A 562 2.33 -1.77 -9.81
C ALA A 562 1.40 -1.08 -10.82
N ALA A 563 0.35 -0.44 -10.30
CA ALA A 563 -0.60 0.50 -10.85
C ALA A 563 -0.45 1.87 -10.20
N GLY A 564 -0.91 2.88 -10.95
CA GLY A 564 -0.66 4.30 -10.65
C GLY A 564 -0.02 5.01 -11.84
N ALA A 565 -0.18 6.33 -11.89
CA ALA A 565 0.54 7.14 -12.86
C ALA A 565 1.98 7.33 -12.41
N ILE A 566 2.85 7.34 -13.40
CA ILE A 566 4.29 7.49 -13.25
C ILE A 566 4.62 8.95 -13.59
N ALA A 567 5.58 9.54 -12.88
CA ALA A 567 6.13 10.84 -13.22
C ALA A 567 7.63 10.72 -13.52
N SER A 568 8.08 11.38 -14.59
CA SER A 568 9.51 11.45 -14.93
C SER A 568 10.25 12.47 -14.04
N PHE A 569 11.58 12.35 -13.96
CA PHE A 569 12.40 13.35 -13.26
C PHE A 569 12.24 14.75 -13.84
N SER A 570 12.15 14.87 -15.17
CA SER A 570 11.96 16.18 -15.83
C SER A 570 10.61 16.80 -15.50
N ASP A 571 9.55 16.00 -15.44
CA ASP A 571 8.20 16.49 -15.12
C ASP A 571 8.13 16.98 -13.67
N LEU A 572 8.71 16.19 -12.76
CA LEU A 572 8.84 16.55 -11.37
C LEU A 572 9.67 17.83 -11.21
N LEU A 573 10.84 17.93 -11.84
CA LEU A 573 11.64 19.16 -11.81
C LEU A 573 10.91 20.38 -12.35
N ALA A 574 10.16 20.23 -13.44
CA ALA A 574 9.38 21.33 -14.01
C ALA A 574 8.28 21.77 -13.04
N LEU A 575 7.65 20.84 -12.34
CA LEU A 575 6.69 21.12 -11.27
C LEU A 575 7.35 21.89 -10.11
N TYR A 576 8.55 21.49 -9.68
CA TYR A 576 9.29 22.15 -8.59
C TYR A 576 9.88 23.52 -8.98
N GLY A 577 10.54 23.61 -10.14
CA GLY A 577 11.23 24.81 -10.61
C GLY A 577 10.28 25.98 -10.91
N LYS A 578 9.04 25.70 -11.32
CA LYS A 578 7.99 26.72 -11.48
C LYS A 578 7.36 27.15 -10.15
N ALA A 579 7.55 26.39 -9.06
CA ALA A 579 6.84 26.59 -7.80
C ALA A 579 7.61 27.39 -6.74
N THR A 580 8.94 27.52 -6.82
CA THR A 580 9.74 28.14 -5.75
C THR A 580 10.91 29.02 -6.22
N PRO A 581 10.75 30.35 -6.32
CA PRO A 581 11.81 31.28 -5.98
C PRO A 581 11.77 31.50 -4.46
N GLY A 582 12.66 30.85 -3.69
CA GLY A 582 12.91 31.21 -2.28
C GLY A 582 12.33 30.32 -1.17
N SER A 583 11.94 29.06 -1.43
CA SER A 583 11.65 28.11 -0.34
C SER A 583 12.95 27.71 0.39
N THR A 584 12.92 27.75 1.73
CA THR A 584 14.08 27.49 2.61
C THR A 584 14.22 26.03 3.05
N ASP A 585 13.27 25.14 2.75
CA ASP A 585 13.42 23.70 3.03
C ASP A 585 14.14 22.97 1.88
N SER A 586 15.47 23.13 1.87
CA SER A 586 16.37 22.69 0.80
C SER A 586 16.62 21.17 0.71
N THR A 587 16.03 20.36 1.60
CA THR A 587 16.30 18.91 1.68
C THR A 587 15.25 18.05 0.98
N LEU A 588 14.08 18.61 0.67
CA LEU A 588 12.93 17.91 0.08
C LEU A 588 12.63 18.33 -1.37
N ILE A 589 13.34 19.33 -1.90
CA ILE A 589 13.26 19.76 -3.30
C ILE A 589 14.37 19.04 -4.07
N PRO A 590 14.06 18.35 -5.19
CA PRO A 590 15.08 17.68 -5.98
C PRO A 590 16.14 18.68 -6.45
N LYS A 591 17.41 18.41 -6.10
CA LYS A 591 18.56 19.18 -6.58
C LYS A 591 18.90 18.73 -8.00
N ALA A 592 19.45 19.65 -8.78
CA ALA A 592 20.01 19.30 -10.09
C ALA A 592 21.00 18.13 -9.94
N PHE A 593 20.86 17.13 -10.79
CA PHE A 593 21.78 16.00 -10.80
C PHE A 593 23.17 16.49 -11.21
N LYS A 594 24.20 15.91 -10.60
CA LYS A 594 25.58 16.15 -11.01
C LYS A 594 25.84 15.59 -12.41
N TYR A 595 25.23 14.44 -12.70
CA TYR A 595 25.39 13.70 -13.94
C TYR A 595 24.07 13.63 -14.72
N PRO A 596 24.12 13.50 -16.06
CA PRO A 596 22.95 13.37 -16.91
C PRO A 596 22.23 12.05 -16.62
N VAL A 597 21.10 12.16 -15.93
CA VAL A 597 20.26 11.02 -15.59
C VAL A 597 18.82 11.35 -15.92
N ASP A 598 18.10 10.31 -16.28
CA ASP A 598 16.64 10.33 -16.36
C ASP A 598 16.11 9.22 -15.46
N GLY A 599 14.80 9.17 -15.30
CA GLY A 599 14.18 8.19 -14.45
C GLY A 599 12.75 8.56 -14.16
N GLN A 600 12.08 7.63 -13.51
CA GLN A 600 10.67 7.78 -13.17
C GLN A 600 10.34 7.00 -11.91
N MET A 601 9.22 7.34 -11.31
CA MET A 601 8.67 6.59 -10.18
C MET A 601 7.14 6.66 -10.22
N PRO A 602 6.44 5.69 -9.62
CA PRO A 602 5.01 5.86 -9.38
C PRO A 602 4.83 7.05 -8.45
N PHE A 603 3.92 7.93 -8.80
CA PHE A 603 3.60 9.12 -8.01
C PHE A 603 2.43 8.87 -7.04
N TRP A 604 1.67 7.79 -7.26
CA TRP A 604 0.52 7.35 -6.45
C TRP A 604 0.22 5.88 -6.69
N THR A 605 -0.65 5.32 -5.85
CA THR A 605 -0.98 3.88 -5.77
C THR A 605 -2.46 3.69 -5.47
N SER A 606 -3.03 2.55 -5.85
CA SER A 606 -4.43 2.20 -5.63
C SER A 606 -4.60 1.19 -4.49
N TYR A 607 -5.74 1.22 -3.81
CA TYR A 607 -6.15 0.29 -2.77
C TYR A 607 -7.58 -0.15 -3.07
N SER A 608 -7.81 -1.46 -3.08
CA SER A 608 -9.16 -2.01 -3.17
C SER A 608 -9.75 -2.23 -1.77
N SER A 609 -10.95 -1.72 -1.54
CA SER A 609 -11.75 -2.04 -0.34
C SER A 609 -12.39 -3.43 -0.40
N ARG A 610 -12.37 -4.08 -1.58
CA ARG A 610 -12.90 -5.42 -1.85
C ARG A 610 -11.75 -6.30 -2.33
N GLY A 611 -11.25 -7.18 -1.48
CA GLY A 611 -10.17 -8.11 -1.80
C GLY A 611 -9.76 -8.92 -0.57
N ALA A 612 -8.94 -9.96 -0.75
CA ALA A 612 -8.44 -10.78 0.36
C ALA A 612 -7.59 -9.98 1.37
N ARG A 613 -7.07 -8.83 0.93
CA ARG A 613 -6.12 -7.99 1.66
C ARG A 613 -6.37 -6.48 1.41
N PRO A 614 -7.48 -5.92 1.92
CA PRO A 614 -7.87 -4.52 1.68
C PRO A 614 -6.94 -3.48 2.35
N SER A 615 -5.96 -3.96 3.13
CA SER A 615 -4.94 -3.21 3.85
C SER A 615 -3.68 -2.91 3.04
N PHE A 616 -3.50 -3.57 1.89
CA PHE A 616 -2.33 -3.43 1.04
C PHE A 616 -2.69 -2.73 -0.27
N PRO A 617 -1.73 -2.00 -0.86
CA PRO A 617 -1.93 -1.49 -2.21
C PRO A 617 -2.31 -2.62 -3.16
N THR A 618 -3.21 -2.36 -4.11
CA THR A 618 -3.66 -3.34 -5.11
C THR A 618 -2.47 -3.99 -5.81
N GLU A 619 -1.43 -3.19 -6.00
CA GLU A 619 -0.15 -3.54 -6.60
C GLU A 619 0.69 -4.57 -5.83
N TRP A 620 0.41 -4.72 -4.53
CA TRP A 620 1.11 -5.58 -3.58
C TRP A 620 0.23 -6.73 -3.08
N ASN A 621 -0.99 -6.84 -3.60
CA ASN A 621 -1.85 -7.98 -3.35
C ASN A 621 -1.44 -9.12 -4.29
N ILE A 622 -1.14 -10.27 -3.69
CA ILE A 622 -0.97 -11.50 -4.47
C ILE A 622 -2.32 -12.21 -4.52
N ASP A 623 -2.86 -12.37 -5.71
CA ASP A 623 -4.04 -13.20 -5.94
C ASP A 623 -3.76 -14.27 -7.00
N ALA A 624 -3.43 -15.47 -6.55
CA ALA A 624 -3.15 -16.60 -7.42
C ALA A 624 -4.28 -16.78 -8.45
N SER A 625 -3.94 -17.06 -9.71
CA SER A 625 -4.96 -17.30 -10.73
C SER A 625 -5.85 -18.48 -10.34
N ASP A 626 -7.13 -18.44 -10.73
CA ASP A 626 -8.11 -19.49 -10.44
C ASP A 626 -7.64 -20.88 -10.93
N PHE A 627 -6.87 -20.88 -12.02
CA PHE A 627 -6.19 -22.06 -12.54
C PHE A 627 -4.93 -21.70 -13.32
N TYR A 628 -4.08 -22.70 -13.52
CA TYR A 628 -2.81 -22.60 -14.24
C TYR A 628 -2.91 -23.40 -15.54
N LEU A 629 -2.49 -22.82 -16.67
CA LEU A 629 -2.49 -23.50 -17.97
C LEU A 629 -1.15 -24.23 -18.15
N GLU A 630 -1.14 -25.51 -17.80
CA GLU A 630 0.00 -26.41 -18.04
C GLU A 630 0.09 -26.79 -19.52
N GLY A 631 1.31 -27.05 -19.98
CA GLY A 631 1.55 -27.57 -21.33
C GLY A 631 1.31 -26.57 -22.45
N VAL A 632 1.49 -25.27 -22.16
CA VAL A 632 1.44 -24.22 -23.19
C VAL A 632 2.85 -23.76 -23.56
N SER A 633 2.96 -23.08 -24.69
CA SER A 633 4.16 -22.39 -25.13
C SER A 633 4.03 -20.90 -24.85
N LEU A 634 5.06 -20.31 -24.25
CA LEU A 634 5.08 -18.90 -23.91
C LEU A 634 5.07 -18.01 -25.17
N SER A 635 5.62 -18.50 -26.28
CA SER A 635 5.71 -17.80 -27.56
C SER A 635 4.60 -18.16 -28.56
N ASP A 636 3.57 -18.91 -28.16
CA ASP A 636 2.47 -19.30 -29.05
C ASP A 636 1.08 -19.11 -28.41
N PRO A 637 0.31 -18.07 -28.80
CA PRO A 637 -1.02 -17.84 -28.26
C PRO A 637 -2.02 -18.96 -28.58
N MET A 638 -1.88 -19.65 -29.71
CA MET A 638 -2.80 -20.75 -30.05
C MET A 638 -2.63 -21.94 -29.12
N SER A 639 -1.43 -22.17 -28.59
CA SER A 639 -1.22 -23.19 -27.54
C SER A 639 -2.03 -22.89 -26.28
N VAL A 640 -2.14 -21.61 -25.90
CA VAL A 640 -2.93 -21.13 -24.76
C VAL A 640 -4.42 -21.34 -25.03
N TYR A 641 -4.91 -20.88 -26.19
CA TYR A 641 -6.34 -20.99 -26.53
C TYR A 641 -6.80 -22.43 -26.74
N ASN A 642 -6.00 -23.26 -27.40
CA ASN A 642 -6.29 -24.68 -27.55
C ASN A 642 -6.39 -25.37 -26.19
N GLN A 643 -5.54 -25.00 -25.23
CA GLN A 643 -5.62 -25.52 -23.87
C GLN A 643 -6.87 -25.05 -23.12
N ILE A 644 -7.33 -23.82 -23.36
CA ILE A 644 -8.60 -23.31 -22.81
C ILE A 644 -9.79 -24.12 -23.35
N LEU A 645 -9.82 -24.36 -24.67
CA LEU A 645 -10.87 -25.13 -25.34
C LEU A 645 -10.86 -26.59 -24.87
N ALA A 646 -9.69 -27.23 -24.82
CA ALA A 646 -9.53 -28.62 -24.41
C ALA A 646 -9.99 -28.86 -22.96
N LYS A 647 -9.76 -27.89 -22.07
CA LYS A 647 -10.23 -27.96 -20.67
C LYS A 647 -11.73 -27.71 -20.52
N GLY A 648 -12.43 -27.24 -21.55
CA GLY A 648 -13.87 -26.96 -21.48
C GLY A 648 -14.22 -25.94 -20.40
N ILE A 649 -13.37 -24.92 -20.20
CA ILE A 649 -13.46 -23.98 -19.06
C ILE A 649 -14.82 -23.27 -18.98
N PHE A 650 -15.47 -23.06 -20.13
CA PHE A 650 -16.80 -22.43 -20.22
C PHE A 650 -17.97 -23.44 -20.15
N ALA A 651 -17.72 -24.74 -20.31
CA ALA A 651 -18.75 -25.79 -20.32
C ALA A 651 -19.20 -26.24 -18.92
N SER A 652 -18.43 -25.91 -17.87
CA SER A 652 -18.77 -26.19 -16.48
C SER A 652 -18.71 -24.89 -15.67
N PRO A 653 -19.85 -24.26 -15.31
CA PRO A 653 -19.82 -23.21 -14.32
C PRO A 653 -19.29 -23.81 -13.00
N PRO A 654 -18.45 -23.10 -12.23
CA PRO A 654 -18.03 -23.60 -10.95
C PRO A 654 -19.26 -23.85 -10.08
N VAL A 655 -19.34 -25.05 -9.50
CA VAL A 655 -20.02 -25.24 -8.22
C VAL A 655 -19.44 -24.17 -7.30
N LYS A 656 -20.28 -23.36 -6.66
CA LYS A 656 -19.85 -22.58 -5.49
C LYS A 656 -19.22 -23.56 -4.50
N THR A 657 -17.90 -23.73 -4.54
CA THR A 657 -17.13 -24.20 -3.40
C THR A 657 -17.20 -23.09 -2.36
N THR A 658 -18.34 -23.05 -1.68
CA THR A 658 -18.35 -22.82 -0.26
C THR A 658 -17.47 -23.95 0.28
N THR A 659 -16.24 -23.66 0.69
CA THR A 659 -15.36 -24.62 1.35
C THR A 659 -15.99 -24.97 2.69
N THR A 660 -17.01 -25.83 2.64
CA THR A 660 -17.48 -26.61 3.78
C THR A 660 -16.74 -27.92 3.62
N THR A 661 -15.56 -27.99 4.22
CA THR A 661 -14.78 -29.23 4.29
C THR A 661 -15.61 -30.23 5.10
N THR A 662 -16.39 -31.05 4.41
CA THR A 662 -16.95 -32.29 4.94
C THR A 662 -15.85 -33.33 4.76
N ALA A 663 -15.07 -33.54 5.82
CA ALA A 663 -14.12 -34.64 5.86
C ALA A 663 -14.91 -35.94 5.97
N ALA A 664 -14.82 -36.75 4.91
CA ALA A 664 -15.17 -38.16 4.93
C ALA A 664 -14.32 -38.90 5.96
N ALA A 665 -14.95 -39.82 6.67
CA ALA A 665 -14.37 -40.63 7.74
C ALA A 665 -13.26 -41.54 7.20
N PRO A 666 -12.11 -41.67 7.89
CA PRO A 666 -11.23 -42.81 7.71
C PRO A 666 -11.74 -44.01 8.50
N SER A 667 -11.63 -45.15 7.84
CA SER A 667 -11.87 -46.51 8.31
C SER A 667 -11.08 -46.90 9.55
N SER A 668 -11.71 -47.79 10.30
CA SER A 668 -11.26 -48.61 11.43
C SER A 668 -9.78 -49.01 11.47
N SER A 669 -9.17 -48.78 12.64
CA SER A 669 -8.20 -49.70 13.25
C SER A 669 -8.46 -49.79 14.76
N THR A 670 -8.10 -50.94 15.31
CA THR A 670 -8.79 -51.68 16.37
C THR A 670 -8.16 -51.48 17.74
N SER A 671 -8.90 -51.92 18.77
CA SER A 671 -8.48 -52.25 20.15
C SER A 671 -8.41 -51.05 21.13
N THR A 672 -8.89 -51.10 22.38
CA THR A 672 -9.35 -52.22 23.21
C THR A 672 -10.44 -51.74 24.19
N THR A 673 -11.38 -52.64 24.38
CA THR A 673 -12.51 -52.76 25.29
C THR A 673 -12.24 -52.34 26.74
N SER A 674 -13.19 -51.63 27.37
CA SER A 674 -13.74 -52.09 28.66
C SER A 674 -15.22 -51.72 28.78
N THR A 675 -15.99 -52.75 29.08
CA THR A 675 -17.44 -52.89 29.03
C THR A 675 -18.03 -52.63 30.42
N LEU A 676 -19.20 -52.00 30.51
CA LEU A 676 -20.43 -52.39 31.26
C LEU A 676 -20.93 -51.13 32.02
N THR A 677 -22.21 -50.73 32.08
CA THR A 677 -23.49 -51.37 31.73
C THR A 677 -24.56 -50.28 31.55
N LYS A 678 -25.53 -50.56 30.67
CA LYS A 678 -26.76 -49.79 30.40
C LYS A 678 -27.81 -49.90 31.52
N THR A 679 -28.62 -48.86 31.69
CA THR A 679 -30.10 -48.91 31.65
C THR A 679 -30.63 -47.47 31.46
N LYS A 680 -31.21 -47.05 30.33
CA LYS A 680 -32.67 -47.07 29.97
C LYS A 680 -33.56 -47.10 31.23
N THR A 681 -34.55 -46.22 31.43
CA THR A 681 -35.70 -46.02 30.53
C THR A 681 -36.51 -44.77 30.93
N THR A 682 -36.92 -44.00 29.92
CA THR A 682 -38.25 -43.37 29.67
C THR A 682 -39.06 -42.62 30.74
N THR A 683 -39.52 -41.46 30.26
CA THR A 683 -40.89 -40.89 30.24
C THR A 683 -41.40 -39.88 31.28
N THR A 684 -42.01 -38.84 30.69
CA THR A 684 -43.22 -38.07 31.05
C THR A 684 -43.15 -36.93 32.07
N SER A 685 -43.26 -35.72 31.50
CA SER A 685 -44.17 -34.60 31.82
C SER A 685 -44.77 -34.49 33.22
N ALA A 686 -44.51 -33.37 33.90
CA ALA A 686 -45.51 -32.62 34.68
C ALA A 686 -45.01 -31.21 35.02
N LYS A 687 -45.89 -30.22 34.84
CA LYS A 687 -45.80 -28.88 35.44
C LYS A 687 -46.22 -28.96 36.91
N PRO A 688 -45.59 -28.19 37.83
CA PRO A 688 -46.32 -27.77 39.02
C PRO A 688 -46.19 -26.26 39.31
N SER A 689 -47.17 -25.76 40.05
CA SER A 689 -47.25 -24.48 40.78
C SER A 689 -48.30 -24.70 41.89
N PRO A 690 -48.39 -23.94 43.01
CA PRO A 690 -47.40 -23.17 43.78
C PRO A 690 -47.49 -23.42 45.33
N SER A 691 -46.38 -23.39 46.09
CA SER A 691 -46.41 -22.98 47.54
C SER A 691 -45.04 -22.79 48.25
N ASN A 692 -43.89 -22.68 47.57
CA ASN A 692 -42.59 -22.44 48.22
C ASN A 692 -42.11 -20.99 48.06
N THR A 693 -42.85 -20.03 48.61
CA THR A 693 -42.41 -18.62 48.62
C THR A 693 -42.34 -18.11 50.06
N CYS A 694 -41.15 -17.63 50.45
CA CYS A 694 -40.92 -17.00 51.74
C CYS A 694 -41.80 -15.75 51.91
N SER A 695 -42.23 -15.50 53.15
CA SER A 695 -43.12 -14.37 53.52
C SER A 695 -42.52 -13.00 53.22
N HIS A 696 -41.18 -12.92 53.14
CA HIS A 696 -40.45 -11.82 52.52
C HIS A 696 -39.14 -12.33 51.92
N SER A 697 -38.43 -11.44 51.21
CA SER A 697 -37.12 -11.71 50.63
C SER A 697 -36.11 -12.14 51.70
N VAL A 698 -35.34 -13.18 51.42
CA VAL A 698 -34.21 -13.63 52.26
C VAL A 698 -33.12 -12.57 52.37
N CYS A 699 -33.04 -11.66 51.39
CA CYS A 699 -32.07 -10.57 51.36
C CYS A 699 -32.58 -9.29 52.06
N SER A 700 -33.65 -9.37 52.84
CA SER A 700 -34.24 -8.20 53.50
C SER A 700 -34.62 -8.56 54.93
N THR A 701 -34.34 -7.65 55.86
CA THR A 701 -34.73 -7.82 57.26
C THR A 701 -36.24 -7.81 57.38
N GLY A 702 -36.82 -8.66 58.21
CA GLY A 702 -38.27 -8.79 58.34
C GLY A 702 -38.69 -9.62 59.55
N GLY A 703 -39.87 -10.23 59.46
CA GLY A 703 -40.30 -11.25 60.41
C GLY A 703 -39.44 -12.51 60.30
N LYS A 704 -39.64 -13.51 61.15
CA LYS A 704 -38.91 -14.78 60.98
C LYS A 704 -39.33 -15.49 59.69
N LEU A 705 -38.38 -16.12 59.01
CA LEU A 705 -38.65 -16.96 57.83
C LEU A 705 -38.67 -18.43 58.26
N VAL A 706 -39.65 -19.19 57.76
CA VAL A 706 -39.73 -20.63 58.05
C VAL A 706 -38.73 -21.40 57.21
N SER A 707 -37.98 -22.32 57.83
CA SER A 707 -36.92 -23.11 57.20
C SER A 707 -37.36 -23.80 55.90
N ALA A 708 -38.61 -24.23 55.81
CA ALA A 708 -39.18 -24.88 54.63
C ALA A 708 -39.42 -23.93 53.43
N CYS A 709 -39.39 -22.60 53.61
CA CYS A 709 -39.76 -21.68 52.53
C CYS A 709 -38.72 -21.62 51.40
N SER A 710 -37.46 -21.93 51.69
CA SER A 710 -36.46 -22.20 50.66
C SER A 710 -35.29 -23.00 51.23
N SER A 711 -34.57 -23.72 50.36
CA SER A 711 -33.35 -24.42 50.76
C SER A 711 -32.25 -23.49 51.30
N CYS A 712 -32.25 -22.21 50.89
CA CYS A 712 -31.36 -21.18 51.41
C CYS A 712 -31.70 -20.81 52.87
N VAL A 713 -32.98 -20.59 53.16
CA VAL A 713 -33.44 -20.32 54.52
C VAL A 713 -33.15 -21.51 55.42
N ALA A 714 -33.45 -22.75 54.97
CA ALA A 714 -33.08 -23.96 55.72
C ALA A 714 -31.58 -24.03 56.07
N ALA A 715 -30.70 -23.65 55.16
CA ALA A 715 -29.25 -23.66 55.38
C ALA A 715 -28.80 -22.61 56.41
N VAL A 716 -29.39 -21.41 56.38
CA VAL A 716 -29.13 -20.36 57.38
C VAL A 716 -29.72 -20.78 58.73
N CYS A 717 -30.96 -21.24 58.80
CA CYS A 717 -31.59 -21.73 60.04
C CYS A 717 -30.79 -22.87 60.71
N ALA A 718 -30.16 -23.73 59.92
CA ALA A 718 -29.36 -24.85 60.41
C ALA A 718 -28.03 -24.40 61.02
N LYS A 719 -27.61 -23.15 60.79
CA LYS A 719 -26.40 -22.55 61.34
C LYS A 719 -26.71 -21.54 62.44
N ASP A 720 -27.71 -20.70 62.22
CA ASP A 720 -28.24 -19.78 63.21
C ASP A 720 -29.75 -19.98 63.36
N SER A 721 -30.15 -20.66 64.43
CA SER A 721 -31.56 -20.91 64.72
C SER A 721 -32.31 -19.62 65.08
N TYR A 722 -31.61 -18.57 65.53
CA TYR A 722 -32.21 -17.28 65.85
C TYR A 722 -32.97 -16.69 64.64
N CYS A 723 -32.43 -16.88 63.44
CA CYS A 723 -33.01 -16.38 62.20
C CYS A 723 -34.40 -16.93 61.90
N CYS A 724 -34.70 -18.14 62.38
CA CYS A 724 -35.93 -18.86 62.03
C CYS A 724 -36.86 -19.07 63.22
N ASP A 725 -36.33 -18.98 64.44
CA ASP A 725 -37.11 -19.07 65.68
C ASP A 725 -37.57 -17.69 66.15
N THR A 726 -36.72 -16.66 65.98
CA THR A 726 -36.92 -15.33 66.55
C THR A 726 -37.20 -14.28 65.48
N ARG A 727 -36.23 -13.95 64.61
CA ARG A 727 -36.40 -12.88 63.60
C ARG A 727 -35.35 -12.95 62.50
N TRP A 728 -35.73 -12.57 61.28
CA TRP A 728 -34.78 -12.38 60.17
C TRP A 728 -34.19 -10.97 60.20
N ASP A 729 -33.10 -10.77 60.94
CA ASP A 729 -32.44 -9.48 61.12
C ASP A 729 -31.25 -9.26 60.17
N SER A 730 -30.48 -8.19 60.38
CA SER A 730 -29.33 -7.85 59.53
C SER A 730 -28.21 -8.89 59.56
N THR A 731 -28.10 -9.66 60.65
CA THR A 731 -27.15 -10.76 60.79
C THR A 731 -27.62 -11.93 59.93
N CYS A 732 -28.90 -12.29 60.01
CA CYS A 732 -29.48 -13.32 59.14
C CYS A 732 -29.34 -12.98 57.65
N VAL A 733 -29.52 -11.71 57.28
CA VAL A 733 -29.34 -11.24 55.90
C VAL A 733 -27.87 -11.30 55.47
N SER A 734 -26.91 -11.06 56.37
CA SER A 734 -25.49 -11.17 56.05
C SER A 734 -25.05 -12.63 55.89
N GLU A 735 -25.63 -13.54 56.67
CA GLU A 735 -25.40 -14.99 56.62
C GLU A 735 -25.94 -15.65 55.34
N VAL A 736 -26.98 -15.08 54.71
CA VAL A 736 -27.45 -15.53 53.38
C VAL A 736 -26.31 -15.54 52.36
N ALA A 737 -25.45 -14.52 52.37
CA ALA A 737 -24.33 -14.42 51.45
C ALA A 737 -23.30 -15.54 51.64
N GLN A 738 -23.25 -16.13 52.84
CA GLN A 738 -22.28 -17.13 53.24
C GLN A 738 -22.80 -18.57 53.03
N PHE A 739 -24.08 -18.82 53.34
CA PHE A 739 -24.63 -20.18 53.41
C PHE A 739 -25.59 -20.53 52.27
N CYS A 740 -25.98 -19.57 51.43
CA CYS A 740 -26.87 -19.83 50.30
C CYS A 740 -26.12 -19.98 48.96
N PRO A 741 -26.27 -21.11 48.24
CA PRO A 741 -25.51 -21.39 47.01
C PRO A 741 -25.79 -20.44 45.83
N THR A 742 -26.89 -19.67 45.88
CA THR A 742 -27.41 -18.86 44.76
C THR A 742 -27.50 -17.36 45.02
N HIS A 743 -27.26 -16.89 46.25
CA HIS A 743 -27.33 -15.48 46.61
C HIS A 743 -26.02 -15.04 47.27
N GLY A 744 -25.03 -14.63 46.47
CA GLY A 744 -23.73 -14.16 46.98
C GLY A 744 -22.56 -14.38 46.02
N VAL A 745 -22.69 -15.34 45.11
CA VAL A 745 -21.69 -15.52 44.04
C VAL A 745 -21.95 -14.46 42.97
N ARG A 746 -21.04 -13.48 42.84
CA ARG A 746 -21.14 -12.53 41.74
C ARG A 746 -21.03 -13.34 40.44
N VAL A 747 -21.90 -13.06 39.46
CA VAL A 747 -22.07 -13.85 38.21
C VAL A 747 -20.76 -14.11 37.44
N TRP A 748 -19.69 -13.36 37.71
CA TRP A 748 -18.36 -13.49 37.12
C TRP A 748 -17.45 -14.57 37.75
N GLU A 749 -17.80 -15.17 38.90
CA GLU A 749 -16.98 -16.22 39.53
C GLU A 749 -17.34 -17.65 39.09
N LYS A 750 -18.54 -17.89 38.54
CA LYS A 750 -19.02 -19.24 38.16
C LYS A 750 -19.30 -19.48 36.67
N LYS A 751 -19.17 -18.47 35.79
CA LYS A 751 -19.56 -18.59 34.37
C LYS A 751 -18.42 -18.85 33.37
N LEU A 752 -17.20 -19.01 33.85
CA LEU A 752 -16.04 -19.43 33.04
C LEU A 752 -15.43 -20.64 33.77
N THR A 753 -15.13 -21.71 33.04
CA THR A 753 -14.75 -23.05 33.56
C THR A 753 -13.41 -23.11 34.31
N GLN A 754 -12.87 -21.98 34.77
CA GLN A 754 -11.53 -21.80 35.35
C GLN A 754 -11.57 -21.08 36.70
N SER A 755 -10.44 -21.07 37.42
CA SER A 755 -10.33 -20.50 38.77
C SER A 755 -10.66 -18.99 38.81
N VAL A 756 -11.14 -18.51 39.97
CA VAL A 756 -11.52 -17.10 40.18
C VAL A 756 -10.37 -16.13 39.88
N ALA A 757 -9.14 -16.48 40.27
CA ALA A 757 -7.96 -15.66 39.99
C ALA A 757 -7.67 -15.54 38.48
N HIS A 758 -7.82 -16.63 37.73
CA HIS A 758 -7.64 -16.61 36.27
C HIS A 758 -8.72 -15.76 35.60
N ASN A 759 -9.98 -15.92 36.00
CA ASN A 759 -11.09 -15.14 35.46
C ASN A 759 -10.91 -13.63 35.72
N ARG A 760 -10.42 -13.25 36.91
CA ARG A 760 -10.11 -11.85 37.24
C ARG A 760 -8.99 -11.29 36.37
N SER A 761 -7.90 -12.02 36.21
CA SER A 761 -6.77 -11.57 35.36
C SER A 761 -7.15 -11.47 33.89
N GLN A 762 -7.90 -12.45 33.36
CA GLN A 762 -8.41 -12.40 31.98
C GLN A 762 -9.34 -11.21 31.75
N LEU A 763 -10.22 -10.91 32.70
CA LEU A 763 -11.12 -9.76 32.62
C LEU A 763 -10.37 -8.42 32.66
N MET A 764 -9.34 -8.31 33.51
CA MET A 764 -8.45 -7.15 33.57
C MET A 764 -7.69 -6.95 32.26
N ASN A 765 -7.15 -8.02 31.66
CA ASN A 765 -6.49 -7.97 30.36
C ASN A 765 -7.46 -7.46 29.27
N GLN A 766 -8.66 -8.04 29.18
CA GLN A 766 -9.66 -7.60 28.20
C GLN A 766 -10.11 -6.15 28.43
N ALA A 767 -10.17 -5.70 29.68
CA ALA A 767 -10.47 -4.29 29.98
C ALA A 767 -9.32 -3.35 29.61
N THR A 768 -8.06 -3.75 29.83
CA THR A 768 -6.88 -3.04 29.35
C THR A 768 -6.90 -2.90 27.83
N ASP A 769 -7.22 -3.98 27.11
CA ASP A 769 -7.33 -3.95 25.65
C ASP A 769 -8.48 -3.06 25.19
N LEU A 770 -9.65 -3.14 25.84
CA LEU A 770 -10.80 -2.29 25.52
C LEU A 770 -10.51 -0.80 25.75
N VAL A 771 -9.81 -0.43 26.82
CA VAL A 771 -9.38 0.95 27.08
C VAL A 771 -8.31 1.39 26.07
N THR A 772 -7.43 0.48 25.67
CA THR A 772 -6.32 0.79 24.76
C THR A 772 -6.79 1.00 23.32
N PHE A 773 -7.66 0.11 22.83
CA PHE A 773 -8.09 0.05 21.43
C PHE A 773 -9.52 0.59 21.19
N GLY A 774 -10.31 0.78 22.25
CA GLY A 774 -11.66 1.33 22.18
C GLY A 774 -12.76 0.32 21.79
N ARG A 775 -12.39 -0.83 21.23
CA ARG A 775 -13.29 -1.91 20.79
C ARG A 775 -12.57 -3.25 20.79
N ILE A 776 -13.22 -4.31 21.28
CA ILE A 776 -12.70 -5.69 21.21
C ILE A 776 -13.79 -6.72 20.90
N THR A 777 -13.44 -7.81 20.23
CA THR A 777 -14.33 -8.94 19.94
C THR A 777 -13.98 -10.14 20.83
N THR A 778 -14.99 -10.71 21.49
CA THR A 778 -14.81 -11.84 22.40
C THR A 778 -16.07 -12.72 22.43
N THR A 779 -16.05 -13.84 23.14
CA THR A 779 -17.24 -14.70 23.26
C THR A 779 -18.36 -13.97 24.01
N VAL A 780 -19.62 -14.18 23.63
CA VAL A 780 -20.81 -13.53 24.24
C VAL A 780 -20.79 -13.57 25.78
N PRO A 781 -20.45 -14.68 26.47
CA PRO A 781 -20.37 -14.69 27.93
C PRO A 781 -19.32 -13.72 28.48
N LYS A 782 -18.11 -13.70 27.90
CA LYS A 782 -17.03 -12.79 28.29
C LYS A 782 -17.37 -11.34 27.98
N ALA A 783 -17.99 -11.06 26.83
CA ALA A 783 -18.41 -9.72 26.43
C ALA A 783 -19.41 -9.11 27.43
N LYS A 784 -20.39 -9.90 27.90
CA LYS A 784 -21.36 -9.46 28.91
C LYS A 784 -20.70 -9.14 30.25
N VAL A 785 -19.73 -9.94 30.68
CA VAL A 785 -18.98 -9.69 31.93
C VAL A 785 -18.09 -8.45 31.79
N LEU A 786 -17.40 -8.32 30.66
CA LEU A 786 -16.55 -7.18 30.34
C LEU A 786 -17.33 -5.86 30.32
N GLN A 787 -18.56 -5.85 29.79
CA GLN A 787 -19.41 -4.66 29.78
C GLN A 787 -19.60 -4.07 31.18
N HIS A 788 -19.94 -4.92 32.15
CA HIS A 788 -20.11 -4.51 33.55
C HIS A 788 -18.80 -4.03 34.19
N TYR A 789 -17.69 -4.69 33.87
CA TYR A 789 -16.38 -4.33 34.41
C TYR A 789 -15.87 -3.00 33.85
N ALA A 790 -16.02 -2.78 32.54
CA ALA A 790 -15.70 -1.53 31.87
C ALA A 790 -16.51 -0.37 32.44
N ASP A 791 -17.81 -0.56 32.70
CA ASP A 791 -18.65 0.47 33.30
C ASP A 791 -18.19 0.84 34.72
N LYS A 792 -17.71 -0.13 35.50
CA LYS A 792 -17.11 0.12 36.81
C LYS A 792 -15.82 0.94 36.70
N ILE A 793 -14.95 0.63 35.73
CA ILE A 793 -13.70 1.37 35.51
C ILE A 793 -13.99 2.83 35.15
N ILE A 794 -14.93 3.08 34.23
CA ILE A 794 -15.30 4.46 33.85
C ILE A 794 -15.86 5.22 35.05
N ASN A 795 -16.70 4.61 35.88
CA ASN A 795 -17.21 5.25 37.10
C ASN A 795 -16.11 5.58 38.13
N ILE A 796 -15.02 4.83 38.15
CA ILE A 796 -13.85 5.13 38.99
C ILE A 796 -13.04 6.27 38.38
N ALA A 797 -12.84 6.26 37.06
CA ALA A 797 -12.17 7.34 36.33
C ALA A 797 -12.91 8.68 36.45
N LYS A 798 -14.25 8.67 36.41
CA LYS A 798 -15.08 9.87 36.63
C LYS A 798 -14.96 10.48 38.04
N ARG A 799 -14.51 9.70 39.03
CA ARG A 799 -14.21 10.18 40.38
C ARG A 799 -12.75 10.60 40.56
N ASP A 800 -11.96 10.55 39.48
CA ASP A 800 -10.51 10.82 39.43
C ASP A 800 -9.67 10.06 40.49
N ASN A 801 -10.10 8.85 40.87
CA ASN A 801 -9.36 8.03 41.84
C ASN A 801 -8.28 7.20 41.11
N VAL A 802 -7.10 7.81 40.94
CA VAL A 802 -5.97 7.23 40.17
C VAL A 802 -5.45 5.93 40.78
N ASP A 803 -5.36 5.82 42.11
CA ASP A 803 -4.83 4.62 42.77
C ASP A 803 -5.75 3.42 42.56
N LYS A 804 -7.06 3.65 42.66
CA LYS A 804 -8.05 2.61 42.36
C LYS A 804 -8.11 2.25 40.89
N MET A 805 -7.80 3.18 39.97
CA MET A 805 -7.63 2.84 38.54
C MET A 805 -6.45 1.90 38.34
N LYS A 806 -5.30 2.18 38.97
CA LYS A 806 -4.09 1.34 38.89
C LYS A 806 -4.31 -0.08 39.42
N GLU A 807 -5.17 -0.26 40.42
CA GLU A 807 -5.47 -1.58 41.02
C GLU A 807 -6.33 -2.49 40.12
N ILE A 808 -7.15 -1.89 39.24
CA ILE A 808 -8.20 -2.62 38.51
C ILE A 808 -7.93 -2.79 37.01
N ILE A 809 -6.79 -2.30 36.51
CA ILE A 809 -6.38 -2.38 35.10
C ILE A 809 -4.87 -2.61 35.00
N TYR A 810 -4.42 -3.32 33.97
CA TYR A 810 -2.99 -3.44 33.69
C TYR A 810 -2.46 -2.27 32.87
N ARG A 811 -1.15 -1.99 33.00
CA ARG A 811 -0.42 -0.90 32.31
C ARG A 811 -1.02 0.49 32.59
N PRO A 812 -1.03 0.93 33.86
CA PRO A 812 -1.66 2.18 34.25
C PRO A 812 -1.01 3.43 33.63
N ASP A 813 0.28 3.37 33.32
CA ASP A 813 1.03 4.40 32.59
C ASP A 813 0.37 4.71 31.23
N GLN A 814 -0.11 3.69 30.52
CA GLN A 814 -0.76 3.84 29.21
C GLN A 814 -2.28 4.05 29.31
N THR A 815 -2.93 3.40 30.29
CA THR A 815 -4.39 3.34 30.37
C THR A 815 -5.01 4.47 31.18
N VAL A 816 -4.37 4.95 32.26
CA VAL A 816 -4.94 6.03 33.09
C VAL A 816 -5.15 7.33 32.29
N PRO A 817 -4.22 7.79 31.43
CA PRO A 817 -4.46 8.96 30.59
C PRO A 817 -5.70 8.79 29.69
N LYS A 818 -5.85 7.62 29.07
CA LYS A 818 -7.02 7.29 28.24
C LYS A 818 -8.31 7.21 29.06
N LEU A 819 -8.25 6.71 30.30
CA LEU A 819 -9.39 6.68 31.20
C LEU A 819 -9.86 8.08 31.61
N LYS A 820 -8.95 9.03 31.81
CA LYS A 820 -9.33 10.44 32.07
C LYS A 820 -10.05 11.06 30.88
N LEU A 821 -9.58 10.77 29.67
CA LEU A 821 -10.25 11.18 28.43
C LEU A 821 -11.67 10.59 28.31
N LEU A 822 -11.82 9.29 28.59
CA LEU A 822 -13.11 8.61 28.59
C LEU A 822 -14.04 9.13 29.71
N ALA A 823 -13.50 9.48 30.87
CA ALA A 823 -14.26 10.10 31.96
C ALA A 823 -14.84 11.45 31.54
N ALA A 824 -14.06 12.29 30.84
CA ALA A 824 -14.52 13.56 30.29
C ALA A 824 -15.61 13.35 29.22
N ARG A 825 -15.39 12.41 28.28
CA ARG A 825 -16.39 12.03 27.27
C ARG A 825 -17.73 11.65 27.91
N PHE A 826 -17.68 10.91 29.01
CA PHE A 826 -18.85 10.35 29.68
C PHE A 826 -19.33 11.12 30.93
N ALA A 827 -18.96 12.39 31.07
CA ALA A 827 -19.24 13.21 32.25
C ALA A 827 -20.71 13.15 32.72
N ASP A 828 -21.67 13.33 31.81
CA ASP A 828 -23.10 13.34 32.15
C ASP A 828 -23.79 11.99 32.01
N ARG A 829 -23.09 11.03 31.41
CA ARG A 829 -23.66 9.71 31.14
C ARG A 829 -23.70 8.91 32.44
N LYS A 830 -24.90 8.53 32.88
CA LYS A 830 -25.18 7.76 34.11
C LYS A 830 -25.18 6.24 33.85
N GLY A 831 -24.16 5.74 33.17
CA GLY A 831 -23.97 4.31 32.84
C GLY A 831 -24.18 3.97 31.36
N GLY A 832 -23.88 2.71 30.99
CA GLY A 832 -23.97 2.26 29.60
C GLY A 832 -22.93 2.93 28.71
N TYR A 833 -21.68 2.95 29.18
CA TYR A 833 -20.53 3.54 28.47
C TYR A 833 -20.05 2.65 27.33
N THR A 834 -20.41 1.38 27.40
CA THR A 834 -20.06 0.37 26.41
C THR A 834 -21.32 -0.24 25.80
N ARG A 835 -21.20 -0.68 24.55
CA ARG A 835 -22.25 -1.39 23.82
C ARG A 835 -21.72 -2.75 23.37
N LEU A 836 -22.61 -3.73 23.40
CA LEU A 836 -22.37 -5.08 22.89
C LEU A 836 -23.10 -5.24 21.55
N ILE A 837 -22.37 -5.66 20.54
CA ILE A 837 -22.87 -5.97 19.19
C ILE A 837 -22.66 -7.47 18.99
N LEU A 838 -23.73 -8.21 18.70
CA LEU A 838 -23.61 -9.62 18.33
C LEU A 838 -23.05 -9.68 16.90
N ASP A 839 -22.01 -10.47 16.68
CA ASP A 839 -21.36 -10.53 15.38
C ASP A 839 -22.18 -11.32 14.33
N GLY A 840 -23.32 -11.90 14.74
CA GLY A 840 -24.23 -12.66 13.88
C GLY A 840 -23.73 -14.05 13.49
N TYR A 841 -22.43 -14.32 13.72
CA TYR A 841 -21.77 -15.59 13.42
C TYR A 841 -21.02 -16.10 14.66
N ASN A 842 -20.90 -17.42 14.73
CA ASN A 842 -20.09 -18.09 15.75
C ASN A 842 -18.62 -18.14 15.28
N ARG A 843 -17.69 -18.29 16.23
CA ARG A 843 -16.26 -18.50 15.94
C ARG A 843 -16.08 -19.63 14.93
N VAL A 844 -15.24 -19.39 13.93
CA VAL A 844 -14.84 -20.40 12.94
C VAL A 844 -13.92 -21.41 13.63
N GLY A 845 -14.31 -22.68 13.67
CA GLY A 845 -13.57 -23.74 14.37
C GLY A 845 -14.48 -24.76 15.06
N SER A 846 -13.89 -25.68 15.81
CA SER A 846 -14.60 -26.78 16.50
C SER A 846 -15.49 -26.33 17.65
N ASP A 847 -15.19 -25.20 18.30
CA ASP A 847 -15.91 -24.71 19.48
C ASP A 847 -17.20 -23.93 19.15
N ARG A 848 -17.34 -23.43 17.91
CA ARG A 848 -18.49 -22.64 17.40
C ARG A 848 -19.05 -21.66 18.43
N ALA A 849 -18.17 -21.01 19.20
CA ALA A 849 -18.60 -20.16 20.30
C ALA A 849 -19.25 -18.87 19.76
N PRO A 850 -20.40 -18.41 20.30
CA PRO A 850 -21.02 -17.18 19.84
C PRO A 850 -20.13 -15.99 20.20
N LEU A 851 -19.89 -15.11 19.23
CA LEU A 851 -19.04 -13.93 19.39
C LEU A 851 -19.87 -12.65 19.53
N ALA A 852 -19.29 -11.70 20.27
CA ALA A 852 -19.80 -10.36 20.38
C ALA A 852 -18.66 -9.37 20.52
N THR A 853 -18.86 -8.22 19.89
CA THR A 853 -17.98 -7.08 19.98
C THR A 853 -18.44 -6.12 21.08
N VAL A 854 -17.55 -5.74 21.99
CA VAL A 854 -17.73 -4.69 22.99
C VAL A 854 -17.00 -3.43 22.53
N GLU A 855 -17.68 -2.29 22.48
CA GLU A 855 -17.12 -1.00 22.08
C GLU A 855 -17.51 0.12 23.05
N TYR A 856 -16.67 1.13 23.22
CA TYR A 856 -17.07 2.39 23.86
C TYR A 856 -17.95 3.22 22.92
N VAL A 857 -19.07 3.70 23.45
CA VAL A 857 -19.99 4.58 22.72
C VAL A 857 -19.42 5.98 22.54
N ASP A 858 -19.97 6.73 21.58
CA ASP A 858 -19.63 8.11 21.28
C ASP A 858 -18.14 8.31 20.93
N SER A 859 -17.47 7.25 20.45
CA SER A 859 -16.09 7.31 19.96
C SER A 859 -16.02 7.72 18.48
N PRO A 860 -14.85 8.15 17.96
CA PRO A 860 -14.70 8.43 16.52
C PRO A 860 -15.10 7.26 15.62
N ASN A 861 -14.94 6.03 16.12
CA ASN A 861 -15.27 4.78 15.42
C ASN A 861 -16.58 4.16 15.93
N ASP A 862 -17.50 4.96 16.49
CA ASP A 862 -18.79 4.45 16.99
C ASP A 862 -19.62 3.89 15.82
N SER A 863 -19.81 2.56 15.84
CA SER A 863 -20.49 1.82 14.79
C SER A 863 -21.94 2.27 14.58
N VAL A 864 -22.67 2.65 15.65
CA VAL A 864 -24.07 3.10 15.54
C VAL A 864 -24.14 4.55 15.07
N HIS A 865 -23.20 5.41 15.46
CA HIS A 865 -23.12 6.76 14.94
C HIS A 865 -22.85 6.75 13.42
N PHE A 866 -21.92 5.91 12.97
CA PHE A 866 -21.65 5.72 11.54
C PHE A 866 -22.91 5.26 10.78
N LEU A 867 -23.58 4.22 11.28
CA LEU A 867 -24.82 3.73 10.68
C LEU A 867 -25.95 4.78 10.71
N ALA A 868 -26.02 5.59 11.76
CA ALA A 868 -26.98 6.69 11.88
C ALA A 868 -26.74 7.75 10.81
N LYS A 869 -25.49 8.18 10.59
CA LYS A 869 -25.14 9.15 9.56
C LYS A 869 -25.50 8.65 8.16
N THR A 870 -25.26 7.37 7.87
CA THR A 870 -25.45 6.79 6.54
C THR A 870 -26.90 6.43 6.23
N HIS A 871 -27.66 5.88 7.19
CA HIS A 871 -28.94 5.23 6.91
C HIS A 871 -30.18 5.96 7.44
N LEU A 872 -30.02 7.00 8.26
CA LEU A 872 -31.17 7.73 8.81
C LEU A 872 -32.11 8.33 7.75
N PRO A 873 -31.64 8.91 6.63
CA PRO A 873 -32.53 9.39 5.56
C PRO A 873 -33.40 8.27 4.97
N LYS A 874 -32.78 7.10 4.71
CA LYS A 874 -33.50 5.92 4.19
C LYS A 874 -34.54 5.41 5.19
N LEU A 875 -34.19 5.32 6.48
CA LEU A 875 -35.12 4.87 7.51
C LEU A 875 -36.33 5.80 7.66
N ARG A 876 -36.14 7.12 7.55
CA ARG A 876 -37.24 8.10 7.55
C ARG A 876 -38.15 7.92 6.35
N ASN A 877 -37.59 7.67 5.17
CA ASN A 877 -38.36 7.37 3.96
C ASN A 877 -39.13 6.04 4.08
N ASP A 878 -38.51 5.01 4.67
CA ASP A 878 -39.16 3.72 4.93
C ASP A 878 -40.32 3.88 5.93
N LEU A 879 -40.13 4.70 6.97
CA LEU A 879 -41.19 5.01 7.94
C LEU A 879 -42.34 5.75 7.26
N LYS A 880 -42.04 6.77 6.45
CA LYS A 880 -43.03 7.51 5.67
C LYS A 880 -43.79 6.58 4.72
N SER A 881 -43.09 5.72 3.97
CA SER A 881 -43.69 4.73 3.08
C SER A 881 -44.60 3.72 3.80
N VAL A 882 -44.28 3.34 5.04
CA VAL A 882 -45.16 2.49 5.86
C VAL A 882 -46.38 3.29 6.35
N GLN A 883 -46.21 4.56 6.72
CA GLN A 883 -47.30 5.44 7.14
C GLN A 883 -48.26 5.75 5.99
N ASP A 884 -47.77 6.07 4.79
CA ASP A 884 -48.58 6.38 3.60
C ASP A 884 -49.36 5.16 3.09
N ARG A 885 -48.84 3.95 3.31
CA ARG A 885 -49.55 2.69 3.01
C ARG A 885 -50.60 2.33 4.06
N LYS A 886 -50.47 2.83 5.28
CA LYS A 886 -51.36 2.50 6.41
C LYS A 886 -52.46 3.54 6.61
N TYR A 887 -52.16 4.81 6.38
CA TYR A 887 -53.02 5.95 6.66
C TYR A 887 -53.35 6.75 5.40
N SER A 888 -54.61 7.17 5.25
CA SER A 888 -54.97 8.34 4.45
C SER A 888 -54.69 9.59 5.28
N THR A 889 -54.09 10.60 4.68
CA THR A 889 -53.70 11.83 5.39
C THR A 889 -54.43 13.01 4.79
N GLU A 890 -55.15 13.76 5.63
CA GLU A 890 -55.86 14.98 5.25
C GLU A 890 -55.35 16.15 6.10
N SER A 891 -55.03 17.28 5.48
CA SER A 891 -54.66 18.50 6.21
C SER A 891 -55.92 19.20 6.68
N ILE A 892 -56.05 19.35 8.00
CA ILE A 892 -57.12 20.13 8.62
C ILE A 892 -56.50 21.31 9.37
N THR A 893 -57.15 22.47 9.30
CA THR A 893 -56.73 23.65 10.05
C THR A 893 -57.50 23.68 11.36
N LEU A 894 -56.79 23.67 12.47
CA LEU A 894 -57.36 23.75 13.81
C LEU A 894 -56.78 24.94 14.55
N GLU A 895 -57.49 25.45 15.55
CA GLU A 895 -56.95 26.46 16.46
C GLU A 895 -55.94 25.82 17.43
N ASP A 896 -54.81 26.48 17.66
CA ASP A 896 -53.74 26.00 18.53
C ASP A 896 -54.25 25.91 19.98
N PRO A 897 -54.29 24.72 20.59
CA PRO A 897 -54.81 24.54 21.94
C PRO A 897 -53.95 25.20 23.01
N THR A 898 -52.72 25.62 22.67
CA THR A 898 -51.80 26.35 23.55
C THR A 898 -51.75 27.85 23.27
N SER A 899 -52.44 28.33 22.23
CA SER A 899 -52.45 29.74 21.80
C SER A 899 -53.77 30.08 21.07
N PRO A 900 -54.82 30.48 21.81
CA PRO A 900 -56.11 30.86 21.23
C PRO A 900 -55.93 31.98 20.18
N GLY A 901 -56.57 31.85 19.01
CA GLY A 901 -56.46 32.75 17.86
C GLY A 901 -55.43 32.34 16.80
N LYS A 902 -54.55 31.36 17.08
CA LYS A 902 -53.53 30.90 16.13
C LYS A 902 -54.01 29.64 15.39
N LEU A 903 -54.25 29.74 14.09
CA LEU A 903 -54.57 28.59 13.26
C LEU A 903 -53.31 27.77 12.95
N ILE A 904 -53.36 26.47 13.21
CA ILE A 904 -52.33 25.48 12.90
C ILE A 904 -52.87 24.43 11.95
N THR A 905 -52.09 24.10 10.92
CA THR A 905 -52.41 23.00 10.01
C THR A 905 -51.91 21.69 10.61
N VAL A 906 -52.82 20.76 10.90
CA VAL A 906 -52.49 19.42 11.39
C VAL A 906 -52.92 18.34 10.39
N LEU A 907 -52.19 17.23 10.37
CA LEU A 907 -52.45 16.11 9.48
C LEU A 907 -53.33 15.07 10.20
N LYS A 908 -54.61 14.99 9.83
CA LYS A 908 -55.53 13.93 10.27
C LYS A 908 -55.20 12.64 9.54
N ARG A 909 -54.88 11.58 10.29
CA ARG A 909 -54.56 10.26 9.76
C ARG A 909 -55.68 9.26 10.06
N THR A 910 -56.31 8.74 9.02
CA THR A 910 -57.34 7.67 9.10
C THR A 910 -56.81 6.41 8.45
N ILE A 911 -57.12 5.23 9.01
CA ILE A 911 -56.71 3.95 8.37
C ILE A 911 -57.37 3.87 6.99
N ARG A 912 -56.60 3.53 5.95
CA ARG A 912 -57.16 3.43 4.60
C ARG A 912 -58.15 2.26 4.51
N ALA A 913 -59.25 2.47 3.79
CA ALA A 913 -60.32 1.49 3.65
C ALA A 913 -59.89 0.21 2.89
N ASP A 914 -58.84 0.29 2.06
CA ASP A 914 -58.32 -0.81 1.25
C ASP A 914 -57.32 -1.73 1.97
N VAL A 915 -57.07 -1.51 3.28
CA VAL A 915 -56.10 -2.27 4.07
C VAL A 915 -56.79 -3.21 5.04
N ASN A 916 -56.49 -4.51 4.97
CA ASN A 916 -57.10 -5.50 5.86
C ASN A 916 -56.43 -5.58 7.25
N SER A 917 -57.11 -6.24 8.21
CA SER A 917 -56.70 -6.35 9.62
C SER A 917 -55.32 -6.99 9.82
N LYS A 918 -54.90 -7.92 8.96
CA LYS A 918 -53.57 -8.56 9.02
C LYS A 918 -52.46 -7.60 8.58
N GLN A 919 -52.69 -6.87 7.49
CA GLN A 919 -51.77 -5.84 6.99
C GLN A 919 -51.60 -4.69 8.00
N ILE A 920 -52.68 -4.26 8.65
CA ILE A 920 -52.64 -3.23 9.71
C ILE A 920 -51.70 -3.68 10.85
N LYS A 921 -51.82 -4.92 11.33
CA LYS A 921 -50.96 -5.45 12.41
C LYS A 921 -49.50 -5.53 12.00
N GLN A 922 -49.20 -6.01 10.79
CA GLN A 922 -47.82 -6.10 10.29
C GLN A 922 -47.18 -4.72 10.12
N MET A 923 -47.90 -3.76 9.52
CA MET A 923 -47.41 -2.39 9.36
C MET A 923 -47.25 -1.67 10.70
N ALA A 924 -48.12 -1.91 11.68
CA ALA A 924 -47.97 -1.35 13.04
C ALA A 924 -46.74 -1.88 13.79
N VAL A 925 -46.32 -3.12 13.55
CA VAL A 925 -45.05 -3.64 14.09
C VAL A 925 -43.85 -3.01 13.38
N LYS A 926 -43.89 -2.95 12.04
CA LYS A 926 -42.82 -2.35 11.23
C LYS A 926 -42.63 -0.87 11.54
N GLU A 927 -43.72 -0.11 11.64
CA GLU A 927 -43.75 1.31 12.02
C GLU A 927 -43.11 1.52 13.40
N ARG A 928 -43.52 0.74 14.42
CA ARG A 928 -42.93 0.82 15.77
C ARG A 928 -41.44 0.49 15.78
N ASN A 929 -41.01 -0.51 14.99
CA ASN A 929 -39.59 -0.87 14.91
C ASN A 929 -38.75 0.22 14.23
N LEU A 930 -39.27 0.80 13.13
CA LEU A 930 -38.61 1.92 12.44
C LEU A 930 -38.52 3.16 13.34
N GLN A 931 -39.60 3.51 14.05
CA GLN A 931 -39.60 4.62 15.02
C GLN A 931 -38.58 4.40 16.15
N LYS A 932 -38.50 3.18 16.70
CA LYS A 932 -37.49 2.82 17.71
C LYS A 932 -36.06 2.92 17.18
N LEU A 933 -35.83 2.54 15.93
CA LEU A 933 -34.49 2.60 15.32
C LEU A 933 -34.09 4.05 14.98
N ILE A 934 -34.99 4.83 14.41
CA ILE A 934 -34.80 6.25 14.09
C ILE A 934 -34.48 7.02 15.37
N SER A 935 -35.30 6.87 16.42
CA SER A 935 -35.05 7.54 17.71
C SER A 935 -33.72 7.12 18.34
N LYS A 936 -33.29 5.87 18.18
CA LYS A 936 -31.96 5.41 18.61
C LYS A 936 -30.83 6.09 17.83
N PHE A 937 -30.98 6.24 16.51
CA PHE A 937 -29.99 6.86 15.63
C PHE A 937 -29.89 8.36 15.85
N GLU A 938 -31.02 9.05 15.96
CA GLU A 938 -31.08 10.49 16.28
C GLU A 938 -30.39 10.78 17.61
N ARG A 939 -30.72 10.00 18.65
CA ARG A 939 -30.05 10.10 19.95
C ARG A 939 -28.54 9.88 19.84
N SER A 940 -28.08 8.97 18.99
CA SER A 940 -26.65 8.71 18.79
C SER A 940 -25.93 9.84 18.06
N LEU A 941 -26.60 10.57 17.16
CA LEU A 941 -26.02 11.74 16.49
C LEU A 941 -25.85 12.89 17.49
N GLU A 942 -26.86 13.11 18.33
CA GLU A 942 -26.87 14.14 19.37
C GLU A 942 -25.83 13.86 20.48
N THR A 943 -25.82 12.66 21.06
CA THR A 943 -24.91 12.33 22.16
C THR A 943 -23.46 12.33 21.73
N HIS A 944 -23.17 11.93 20.48
CA HIS A 944 -21.81 11.89 19.94
C HIS A 944 -21.20 13.28 19.84
N GLN A 945 -21.94 14.26 19.28
CA GLN A 945 -21.45 15.63 19.16
C GLN A 945 -21.11 16.24 20.53
N LEU A 946 -21.99 16.07 21.52
CA LEU A 946 -21.77 16.57 22.89
C LEU A 946 -20.59 15.89 23.57
N ALA A 947 -20.47 14.56 23.43
CA ALA A 947 -19.37 13.79 23.99
C ALA A 947 -18.01 14.20 23.38
N ARG A 948 -17.97 14.46 22.06
CA ARG A 948 -16.78 14.96 21.37
C ARG A 948 -16.40 16.37 21.78
N ALA A 949 -17.38 17.26 21.95
CA ALA A 949 -17.12 18.62 22.42
C ALA A 949 -16.42 18.61 23.79
N ARG A 950 -16.86 17.76 24.73
CA ARG A 950 -16.24 17.63 26.06
C ARG A 950 -14.87 17.00 26.04
N GLU A 951 -14.70 15.99 25.21
CA GLU A 951 -13.40 15.38 25.03
C GLU A 951 -12.38 16.41 24.53
N ASN A 952 -12.77 17.21 23.54
CA ASN A 952 -11.96 18.30 23.01
C ASN A 952 -11.76 19.42 24.05
N GLU A 953 -12.79 19.79 24.83
CA GLU A 953 -12.67 20.77 25.90
C GLU A 953 -11.68 20.30 26.99
N PHE A 954 -11.73 19.02 27.36
CA PHE A 954 -10.80 18.44 28.31
C PHE A 954 -9.37 18.43 27.76
N ILE A 955 -9.17 18.04 26.49
CA ILE A 955 -7.87 18.13 25.81
C ILE A 955 -7.35 19.57 25.83
N ASN A 956 -8.18 20.54 25.43
CA ASN A 956 -7.83 21.96 25.44
C ASN A 956 -7.48 22.44 26.86
N SER A 957 -8.15 21.91 27.90
CA SER A 957 -7.85 22.22 29.30
C SER A 957 -6.51 21.65 29.76
N LEU A 958 -6.09 20.50 29.21
CA LEU A 958 -4.79 19.90 29.48
C LEU A 958 -3.69 20.67 28.77
N GLU A 959 -3.93 21.06 27.52
CA GLU A 959 -3.01 21.91 26.74
C GLU A 959 -2.79 23.25 27.45
N LYS A 960 -3.86 23.95 27.85
CA LYS A 960 -3.76 25.20 28.62
C LYS A 960 -3.00 25.03 29.94
N ARG A 961 -3.21 23.93 30.66
CA ARG A 961 -2.46 23.64 31.90
C ARG A 961 -0.99 23.33 31.63
N SER A 962 -0.69 22.60 30.56
CA SER A 962 0.68 22.31 30.15
C SER A 962 1.41 23.58 29.70
N GLU A 963 0.70 24.49 29.02
CA GLU A 963 1.20 25.78 28.57
C GLU A 963 1.46 26.71 29.77
N ALA A 964 0.51 26.81 30.70
CA ALA A 964 0.67 27.57 31.93
C ALA A 964 1.84 27.04 32.78
N TYR A 965 2.00 25.72 32.89
CA TYR A 965 3.13 25.11 33.57
C TYR A 965 4.46 25.39 32.86
N ALA A 966 4.49 25.34 31.52
CA ALA A 966 5.69 25.67 30.74
C ALA A 966 6.07 27.15 30.86
N LEU A 967 5.09 28.05 30.87
CA LEU A 967 5.28 29.49 31.07
C LEU A 967 5.78 29.80 32.49
N GLU A 968 5.19 29.19 33.51
CA GLU A 968 5.61 29.34 34.91
C GLU A 968 7.02 28.78 35.11
N THR A 969 7.34 27.63 34.50
CA THR A 969 8.69 27.06 34.52
C THR A 969 9.69 28.00 33.84
N LEU A 970 9.33 28.56 32.67
CA LEU A 970 10.18 29.51 31.95
C LEU A 970 10.44 30.78 32.79
N LYS A 971 9.40 31.30 33.44
CA LYS A 971 9.48 32.49 34.29
C LYS A 971 10.41 32.26 35.49
N ASN A 972 10.25 31.15 36.20
CA ASN A 972 11.12 30.78 37.32
C ASN A 972 12.57 30.57 36.88
N LEU A 973 12.80 30.08 35.65
CA LEU A 973 14.15 29.95 35.08
C LEU A 973 14.72 31.31 34.65
N GLN A 974 13.88 32.22 34.13
CA GLN A 974 14.30 33.57 33.77
C GLN A 974 14.73 34.35 35.01
N GLU A 975 13.94 34.30 36.09
CA GLU A 975 14.29 34.94 37.36
C GLU A 975 15.62 34.44 37.94
N LYS A 976 15.91 33.14 37.79
CA LYS A 976 17.22 32.57 38.16
C LYS A 976 18.33 33.00 37.21
N ALA A 977 18.05 33.12 35.91
CA ALA A 977 19.02 33.54 34.91
C ALA A 977 19.43 35.02 35.08
N ASP A 978 18.49 35.88 35.47
CA ASP A 978 18.73 37.32 35.64
C ASP A 978 19.74 37.62 36.75
N ALA A 979 19.85 36.74 37.76
CA ALA A 979 20.84 36.82 38.84
C ALA A 979 22.24 36.29 38.47
N LEU A 980 22.44 35.77 37.26
CA LEU A 980 23.67 35.11 36.80
C LEU A 980 24.37 35.91 35.68
N SER A 981 25.68 35.75 35.54
CA SER A 981 26.40 36.29 34.38
C SER A 981 26.02 35.57 33.08
N HIS A 982 26.26 36.18 31.91
CA HIS A 982 25.91 35.56 30.61
C HIS A 982 26.51 34.16 30.43
N ARG A 983 27.76 33.95 30.87
CA ARG A 983 28.43 32.65 30.80
C ARG A 983 27.78 31.60 31.71
N GLU A 984 27.36 31.99 32.91
CA GLU A 984 26.66 31.13 33.86
C GLU A 984 25.23 30.81 33.40
N ARG A 985 24.53 31.76 32.78
CA ARG A 985 23.22 31.53 32.16
C ARG A 985 23.27 30.46 31.07
N VAL A 986 24.25 30.54 30.15
CA VAL A 986 24.43 29.52 29.10
C VAL A 986 24.66 28.13 29.70
N ALA A 987 25.49 28.03 30.74
CA ALA A 987 25.76 26.77 31.42
C ALA A 987 24.52 26.22 32.15
N MET A 988 23.73 27.09 32.79
CA MET A 988 22.46 26.73 33.43
C MET A 988 21.47 26.13 32.42
N VAL A 989 21.32 26.76 31.24
CA VAL A 989 20.42 26.29 30.17
C VAL A 989 20.89 24.94 29.63
N ALA A 990 22.19 24.75 29.41
CA ALA A 990 22.75 23.48 28.96
C ALA A 990 22.47 22.35 29.97
N LYS A 991 22.77 22.59 31.25
CA LYS A 991 22.53 21.63 32.33
C LYS A 991 21.05 21.30 32.51
N PHE A 992 20.17 22.30 32.45
CA PHE A 992 18.73 22.07 32.52
C PHE A 992 18.24 21.16 31.39
N ASN A 993 18.72 21.36 30.16
CA ASN A 993 18.37 20.52 29.02
C ASN A 993 18.90 19.08 29.16
N GLU A 994 20.09 18.90 29.73
CA GLU A 994 20.65 17.57 30.04
C GLU A 994 19.84 16.84 31.12
N ASP A 995 19.51 17.52 32.22
CA ASP A 995 18.70 16.98 33.32
C ASP A 995 17.26 16.66 32.86
N ALA A 996 16.69 17.50 31.99
CA ALA A 996 15.39 17.28 31.37
C ALA A 996 15.40 16.09 30.39
N ALA A 997 16.51 15.86 29.67
CA ALA A 997 16.68 14.70 28.81
C ALA A 997 16.86 13.39 29.59
N ALA A 998 17.46 13.46 30.78
CA ALA A 998 17.68 12.30 31.66
C ALA A 998 16.43 11.91 32.49
N SER A 999 15.51 12.84 32.74
CA SER A 999 14.28 12.60 33.49
C SER A 999 13.12 12.19 32.57
N LYS A 1000 12.18 11.36 33.05
CA LYS A 1000 10.93 10.98 32.32
C LYS A 1000 9.98 12.17 32.05
N PHE A 1001 10.43 13.41 32.27
CA PHE A 1001 9.70 14.65 32.00
C PHE A 1001 9.45 14.89 30.50
N SER A 1002 10.12 14.13 29.62
CA SER A 1002 10.02 14.27 28.15
C SER A 1002 8.64 13.99 27.56
N ASP A 1003 7.74 13.34 28.30
CA ASP A 1003 6.48 12.82 27.74
C ASP A 1003 5.32 13.84 27.77
N SER A 1004 5.34 14.85 28.65
CA SER A 1004 4.20 15.78 28.79
C SER A 1004 4.35 17.10 28.03
N LEU A 1005 5.56 17.47 27.58
CA LEU A 1005 5.83 18.73 26.87
C LEU A 1005 6.44 18.54 25.46
N GLY A 1006 6.48 17.29 24.99
CA GLY A 1006 6.81 16.92 23.61
C GLY A 1006 8.10 17.56 23.10
N ARG A 1007 9.26 16.95 23.37
CA ARG A 1007 10.58 17.29 22.77
C ARG A 1007 10.71 18.80 22.53
N ARG A 1008 10.87 19.63 23.56
CA ARG A 1008 11.24 21.06 23.44
C ARG A 1008 12.51 21.29 24.23
N ILE A 1009 13.43 22.10 23.71
CA ILE A 1009 14.69 22.48 24.36
C ILE A 1009 14.61 23.94 24.81
N LEU A 1010 15.13 24.25 25.99
CA LEU A 1010 15.26 25.62 26.46
C LEU A 1010 16.42 26.29 25.72
N ARG A 1011 16.18 27.49 25.18
CA ARG A 1011 17.16 28.34 24.49
C ARG A 1011 17.22 29.71 25.16
N MET A 1012 18.31 30.43 24.91
CA MET A 1012 18.50 31.81 25.36
C MET A 1012 18.82 32.70 24.15
N GLN A 1013 18.14 33.84 24.05
CA GLN A 1013 18.41 34.87 23.06
C GLN A 1013 19.70 35.62 23.39
N ILE A 1014 20.25 36.33 22.40
CA ILE A 1014 21.45 37.18 22.57
C ILE A 1014 21.21 38.25 23.65
N THR A 1015 19.98 38.71 23.82
CA THR A 1015 19.53 39.66 24.83
C THR A 1015 19.51 39.10 26.26
N GLY A 1016 19.65 37.78 26.45
CA GLY A 1016 19.60 37.11 27.75
C GLY A 1016 18.24 36.52 28.13
N GLU A 1017 17.22 36.68 27.28
CA GLU A 1017 15.88 36.14 27.50
C GLU A 1017 15.80 34.65 27.12
N LEU A 1018 15.18 33.84 27.99
CA LEU A 1018 14.94 32.41 27.80
C LEU A 1018 13.65 32.17 27.01
N TYR A 1019 13.66 31.15 26.15
CA TYR A 1019 12.48 30.70 25.43
C TYR A 1019 12.53 29.19 25.14
N TRP A 1020 11.38 28.56 24.96
CA TRP A 1020 11.29 27.16 24.54
C TRP A 1020 11.34 27.06 23.01
N GLU A 1021 12.18 26.18 22.47
CA GLU A 1021 12.26 25.86 21.05
C GLU A 1021 11.93 24.38 20.82
N THR A 1022 11.29 24.05 19.70
CA THR A 1022 11.23 22.64 19.28
C THR A 1022 12.60 22.26 18.71
N PRO A 1023 13.19 21.11 19.05
CA PRO A 1023 14.48 20.69 18.56
C PRO A 1023 14.37 20.52 17.06
N VAL A 1024 14.92 21.50 16.35
CA VAL A 1024 15.35 21.35 14.96
C VAL A 1024 16.30 20.14 14.94
N PRO A 1025 16.16 19.17 14.03
CA PRO A 1025 17.20 18.16 13.86
C PRO A 1025 18.50 18.91 13.57
N ALA A 1026 19.46 18.84 14.50
CA ALA A 1026 20.69 19.59 14.36
C ALA A 1026 21.42 19.15 13.08
N PRO A 1027 21.99 20.09 12.31
CA PRO A 1027 22.88 19.77 11.21
C PRO A 1027 24.08 19.00 11.75
N THR A 1028 24.41 17.89 11.10
CA THR A 1028 25.59 17.08 11.41
C THR A 1028 26.86 17.95 11.42
N ALA A 1029 27.67 17.75 12.45
CA ALA A 1029 28.93 18.42 12.70
C ALA A 1029 29.89 18.42 11.49
N ALA A 1030 30.10 19.60 10.90
CA ALA A 1030 31.28 19.95 10.11
C ALA A 1030 31.47 21.48 9.98
N VAL A 1031 31.09 22.27 10.98
CA VAL A 1031 31.49 23.69 11.10
C VAL A 1031 31.74 24.05 12.57
N VAL A 1032 32.71 23.37 13.21
CA VAL A 1032 33.35 23.89 14.44
C VAL A 1032 34.85 23.60 14.37
N GLU A 1033 35.51 24.06 13.31
CA GLU A 1033 36.97 24.19 13.27
C GLU A 1033 37.40 25.21 12.19
N PRO A 1034 36.82 26.43 12.23
CA PRO A 1034 37.70 27.59 12.39
C PRO A 1034 37.17 28.70 13.34
N VAL A 1035 36.07 28.48 14.09
CA VAL A 1035 35.52 29.51 15.01
C VAL A 1035 36.16 29.44 16.41
N VAL A 1036 36.66 28.26 16.83
CA VAL A 1036 37.37 28.10 18.13
C VAL A 1036 38.82 28.62 18.07
N GLN A 1037 39.39 28.82 16.88
CA GLN A 1037 40.73 29.44 16.71
C GLN A 1037 40.70 30.97 16.59
N LYS A 1038 39.53 31.61 16.36
CA LYS A 1038 39.38 33.07 16.41
C LYS A 1038 38.99 33.62 17.79
N ALA A 1039 38.55 32.77 18.72
CA ALA A 1039 38.23 33.17 20.09
C ALA A 1039 39.45 33.21 21.05
N ARG A 1040 40.66 32.83 20.59
CA ARG A 1040 41.91 32.89 21.37
C ARG A 1040 42.81 34.09 21.08
N VAL A 1041 42.44 34.98 20.16
CA VAL A 1041 43.28 36.14 19.76
C VAL A 1041 42.72 37.49 20.22
N VAL A 1042 41.52 37.56 20.79
CA VAL A 1042 40.93 38.86 21.23
C VAL A 1042 40.62 38.83 22.73
N ALA A 1043 41.67 38.77 23.53
CA ALA A 1043 41.62 39.11 24.94
C ALA A 1043 42.99 39.65 25.41
N GLN A 1044 43.26 40.93 25.11
CA GLN A 1044 44.04 41.92 25.90
C GLN A 1044 44.45 43.13 25.01
N PRO A 1045 44.72 44.34 25.57
CA PRO A 1045 43.74 45.25 26.16
C PRO A 1045 43.82 46.65 25.51
N ALA A 1046 42.73 47.42 25.46
CA ALA A 1046 42.82 48.86 25.20
C ALA A 1046 41.73 49.61 25.97
N GLN A 1047 42.21 50.50 26.83
CA GLN A 1047 41.47 51.39 27.73
C GLN A 1047 40.81 52.57 26.99
N GLU A 1048 39.92 53.26 27.71
CA GLU A 1048 39.50 54.67 27.56
C GLU A 1048 38.64 55.01 26.32
N LYS A 1049 37.60 55.84 26.36
CA LYS A 1049 37.18 56.90 27.29
C LYS A 1049 35.69 57.23 27.05
N ALA A 1050 35.13 57.96 28.00
CA ALA A 1050 33.72 58.22 28.29
C ALA A 1050 32.99 59.24 27.38
N ALA A 1051 31.69 59.42 27.71
CA ALA A 1051 30.73 60.51 27.43
C ALA A 1051 29.69 60.18 26.33
N GLU A 1052 28.37 60.41 26.46
CA GLU A 1052 27.59 61.22 27.40
C GLU A 1052 26.07 60.97 27.21
N SER A 1053 25.30 60.87 28.31
CA SER A 1053 23.90 61.35 28.50
C SER A 1053 22.72 60.70 27.70
N LYS A 1054 21.49 60.49 28.18
CA LYS A 1054 20.72 60.90 29.37
C LYS A 1054 19.68 59.82 29.77
N GLU A 1055 19.40 59.75 31.07
CA GLU A 1055 18.20 59.15 31.67
C GLU A 1055 16.93 59.94 31.28
N GLY A 1056 15.79 59.24 31.19
CA GLY A 1056 14.49 59.90 31.33
C GLY A 1056 13.29 59.37 30.54
N GLU A 1057 13.06 58.05 30.44
CA GLU A 1057 11.69 57.53 30.23
C GLU A 1057 11.63 56.04 30.62
N LYS A 1058 10.74 55.67 31.55
CA LYS A 1058 10.39 54.25 31.77
C LYS A 1058 9.56 53.78 30.56
N PRO A 1059 10.00 52.78 29.76
CA PRO A 1059 9.10 52.18 28.78
C PRO A 1059 8.28 51.09 29.48
N ALA A 1060 6.95 51.20 29.36
CA ALA A 1060 6.00 50.17 29.74
C ALA A 1060 6.34 48.80 29.10
N PRO A 1061 5.93 47.67 29.71
CA PRO A 1061 6.29 46.34 29.21
C PRO A 1061 5.79 46.12 27.77
N ALA A 1062 6.66 45.50 26.99
CA ALA A 1062 6.66 45.48 25.53
C ALA A 1062 5.36 44.95 24.91
N LYS A 1063 4.73 45.82 24.11
CA LYS A 1063 3.64 45.53 23.15
C LYS A 1063 3.97 44.38 22.18
N GLY A 1064 5.25 44.02 22.03
CA GLY A 1064 5.73 42.94 21.16
C GLY A 1064 5.41 41.52 21.65
N ALA A 1065 5.49 41.26 22.97
CA ALA A 1065 5.21 39.94 23.52
C ALA A 1065 3.71 39.58 23.43
N LEU A 1066 2.84 40.57 23.65
CA LEU A 1066 1.39 40.38 23.55
C LEU A 1066 0.92 40.19 22.09
N ASN A 1067 1.56 40.87 21.12
CA ASN A 1067 1.27 40.67 19.69
C ASN A 1067 1.75 39.30 19.19
N MET A 1068 2.91 38.81 19.62
CA MET A 1068 3.37 37.45 19.30
C MET A 1068 2.48 36.37 19.90
N MET A 1069 2.03 36.52 21.15
CA MET A 1069 1.08 35.59 21.77
C MET A 1069 -0.29 35.59 21.06
N THR A 1070 -0.77 36.76 20.63
CA THR A 1070 -2.04 36.87 19.89
C THR A 1070 -1.94 36.22 18.50
N GLN A 1071 -0.78 36.32 17.84
CA GLN A 1071 -0.52 35.70 16.53
C GLN A 1071 -0.31 34.19 16.64
N TRP A 1072 0.33 33.73 17.73
CA TRP A 1072 0.47 32.32 18.08
C TRP A 1072 -0.89 31.67 18.41
N MET A 1073 -1.77 32.37 19.14
CA MET A 1073 -3.14 31.90 19.41
C MET A 1073 -4.04 31.86 18.16
N LYS A 1074 -3.80 32.70 17.15
CA LYS A 1074 -4.50 32.61 15.85
C LYS A 1074 -4.09 31.37 15.06
N ASN A 1075 -2.83 30.93 15.17
CA ASN A 1075 -2.31 29.76 14.46
C ASN A 1075 -2.68 28.41 15.10
N LEU A 1076 -3.20 28.39 16.33
CA LEU A 1076 -3.64 27.19 17.05
C LEU A 1076 -5.13 26.84 16.83
N LYS A 1077 -5.88 27.64 16.05
CA LYS A 1077 -7.29 27.37 15.68
C LYS A 1077 -7.50 26.80 14.27
N LEU A 1078 -6.43 26.42 13.57
CA LEU A 1078 -6.42 25.63 12.32
C LEU A 1078 -5.85 24.24 12.61
#